data_AF-E7G862-F1
#
_entry.id   AF-E7G862-F1
#
_cell.length_a   1.000
_cell.length_b   1.000
_cell.length_c   1.000
_cell.angle_alpha   90.00
_cell.angle_beta   90.00
_cell.angle_gamma   90.00
#
_symmetry.space_group_name_H-M   'P 1'
#
loop_
_entity.id
_entity.type
_entity.pdbx_description
1 polymer ?
#
loop_
_entity_poly.entity_id
_entity_poly.type
_entity_poly.pdbx_seq_one_letter_code
_entity_poly.pdbx_strand_id
1 'polypeptide(L)'
;MSKVYRVYVEKRKDYAVEADEILNNLRTQLKLDTLTSLSVVNRYDVQGVSVDVLNQGIPTILSEPMVDDIYKEEYPVSVGAKIFAIEFLPGQYDQRADACEQCFQLLTGEKNVKVKCAKLIVLIGELTDEQVKCVQNYLINPVDQRLASLEKMDDLTDSDVHIEHVPVITGFINYSDDELRQFIQDNGMAMNFDDLKVTQDYFKNEEQRDPTETELKVLDTYWSDHCRHTTFATIISQLDIENGAFKEILEKDVEDYKTSRHLVYGIDTKRPLTLMDLATISMKELRKTGYLDDLEVSEEINACSVELKIHTSEGDEDWLLMFKNETHNHPTEIEPFGGAATCLGGAIRDPLSGRAYVYQSMRITGAGDPRKSLDETMKGKLPQRKICQEAAHGFSSYGNQIGLTTGYVHEVYDDGFVAKRMELGAVVAAAPKDQVKRLEPLKDHIVLLIGGRTGRDGIGGATGSSKSHELKTTTTAGAEVQKGNPVEERKIQRLFRNKAVSEKIVRCNDFGAGGVCVAVGELAPGLNINLDAVLKKYEGLTGTELAISESQERMAIVIEESDEAFIKQACIDENLEVVRVATVTDNNRLTMSYLGQTIVDIDRAFLDKNGASRFQDIEVKLPDFDKTPFTNQAQTSFVETSKEVLSRLSVCGQKGLVERFDSSIGNGTVLSPFGGKTLRTETEGMAALIPVLGKETTTCSLMSHGYNPLISKWSPYHGAMYAIVESVAKIVAMGGNYHTIRFSFQEYFEKLLDVPSKWGKPFAALLGAYRVQSELKLPSIGGKDSMSGSFEDLDVPPTLVSFAITGADVKDVITPELKGAGHTLVEVMLPKDKFHVYDFDALKVQYDAVMKLMQDGKVYSSYTVKDGGVIEAVYKMAFGNAVGVELADVALETLICKDYGNIILEVEDDNVVTLDHTRIIGHTNDTHVISYQDESLSLDDAYAIYEGVLDDVYPTKEKAPTTDMMMKDCDERTVLHASKIYDEVNVVIPVFPGTNCEYDSKRAFEKAGANVQLVLIRNKTEEDIKKSVDELEAAIQKAQIIMLPGGFSAGDEPEGSGKFIATVLRNPKLKDAITDLLDNREGLMIGICNGFQALVKLGLLPYGRIKTMDKDDPTLTFNTIGRHLSQMVDTRICSVKSPWLANVNVGDIHTVPISHGEGRFVAPVEVIEELFNNGQVFTQYVDTDGKPTMESPYNPNGSLCAIEGILSADGRVIGKMAHSERQGENRNKNIYGEMDQKIFEAGVKYFKGGK
;
A
#
# COMPACT_ATOMS: atom_id res chain seq x y z
N MET A 1 25.75 -21.84 30.03
CA MET A 1 24.67 -20.94 29.58
C MET A 1 25.32 -19.63 29.18
N SER A 2 24.97 -19.09 28.01
CA SER A 2 25.51 -17.82 27.54
C SER A 2 24.85 -16.69 28.34
N LYS A 3 25.61 -15.69 28.81
CA LYS A 3 25.10 -14.59 29.63
C LYS A 3 24.23 -13.65 28.79
N VAL A 4 23.09 -13.19 29.31
CA VAL A 4 22.29 -12.10 28.72
C VAL A 4 22.94 -10.75 29.02
N TYR A 5 23.05 -9.88 28.01
CA TYR A 5 23.52 -8.49 28.13
C TYR A 5 22.37 -7.53 27.87
N ARG A 6 22.30 -6.42 28.62
CA ARG A 6 21.27 -5.40 28.44
C ARG A 6 21.89 -4.07 28.01
N VAL A 7 21.34 -3.46 26.96
CA VAL A 7 21.75 -2.16 26.41
C VAL A 7 20.52 -1.28 26.24
N TYR A 8 20.62 -0.02 26.67
CA TYR A 8 19.63 1.02 26.44
C TYR A 8 20.18 2.06 25.48
N VAL A 9 19.33 2.51 24.56
CA VAL A 9 19.67 3.48 23.52
C VAL A 9 18.58 4.56 23.50
N GLU A 10 18.99 5.81 23.73
CA GLU A 10 18.11 6.97 23.78
C GLU A 10 18.55 7.98 22.71
N LYS A 11 17.60 8.47 21.90
CA LYS A 11 17.87 9.57 20.96
C LYS A 11 18.18 10.84 21.76
N ARG A 12 19.26 11.52 21.42
CA ARG A 12 19.57 12.85 21.98
C ARG A 12 18.43 13.81 21.68
N LYS A 13 18.22 14.77 22.58
CA LYS A 13 17.09 15.71 22.56
C LYS A 13 16.83 16.37 21.20
N ASP A 14 17.88 16.79 20.49
CA ASP A 14 17.74 17.48 19.19
C ASP A 14 17.23 16.58 18.04
N TYR A 15 17.18 15.26 18.28
CA TYR A 15 16.78 14.23 17.32
C TYR A 15 15.65 13.33 17.85
N ALA A 16 15.07 13.66 19.01
CA ALA A 16 14.07 12.84 19.70
C ALA A 16 12.65 13.04 19.15
N VAL A 17 12.49 12.98 17.82
CA VAL A 17 11.24 13.29 17.09
C VAL A 17 10.06 12.44 17.59
N GLU A 18 10.24 11.14 17.76
CA GLU A 18 9.22 10.23 18.31
C GLU A 18 8.78 10.64 19.73
N ALA A 19 9.73 11.02 20.59
CA ALA A 19 9.44 11.42 21.96
C ALA A 19 8.67 12.74 22.01
N ASP A 20 9.02 13.70 21.15
CA ASP A 20 8.35 14.98 21.04
C ASP A 20 6.92 14.84 20.49
N GLU A 21 6.72 13.98 19.49
CA GLU A 21 5.40 13.66 18.94
C GLU A 21 4.50 13.03 20.01
N ILE A 22 5.00 12.01 20.73
CA ILE A 22 4.25 11.36 21.81
C ILE A 22 3.95 12.39 22.92
N LEU A 23 4.91 13.22 23.31
CA LEU A 23 4.69 14.27 24.32
C LEU A 23 3.57 15.23 23.91
N ASN A 24 3.58 15.69 22.65
CA ASN A 24 2.56 16.58 22.12
C ASN A 24 1.18 15.92 22.09
N ASN A 25 1.10 14.67 21.65
CA ASN A 25 -0.13 13.89 21.63
C ASN A 25 -0.69 13.67 23.05
N LEU A 26 0.15 13.33 24.03
CA LEU A 26 -0.29 13.15 25.41
C LEU A 26 -0.78 14.47 26.05
N ARG A 27 -0.11 15.60 25.75
CA ARG A 27 -0.54 16.92 26.25
C ARG A 27 -1.87 17.36 25.63
N THR A 28 -2.02 17.20 24.33
CA THR A 28 -3.22 17.68 23.59
C THR A 28 -4.42 16.75 23.78
N GLN A 29 -4.22 15.43 23.65
CA GLN A 29 -5.32 14.46 23.66
C GLN A 29 -5.72 14.05 25.08
N LEU A 30 -4.75 13.83 25.98
CA LEU A 30 -5.03 13.45 27.37
C LEU A 30 -5.06 14.65 28.34
N LYS A 31 -4.85 15.88 27.84
CA LYS A 31 -4.83 17.11 28.64
C LYS A 31 -3.86 17.06 29.82
N LEU A 32 -2.68 16.47 29.59
CA LEU A 32 -1.62 16.29 30.60
C LEU A 32 -0.67 17.49 30.65
N ASP A 33 -1.17 18.67 31.02
CA ASP A 33 -0.40 19.92 31.03
C ASP A 33 0.80 19.91 32.00
N THR A 34 0.76 19.05 33.03
CA THR A 34 1.83 18.90 34.03
C THR A 34 2.96 17.96 33.60
N LEU A 35 2.80 17.22 32.50
CA LEU A 35 3.87 16.44 31.89
C LEU A 35 4.85 17.40 31.22
N THR A 36 6.05 17.55 31.77
CA THR A 36 7.04 18.55 31.31
C THR A 36 7.97 18.00 30.24
N SER A 37 8.34 16.73 30.31
CA SER A 37 9.14 16.05 29.27
C SER A 37 8.89 14.54 29.26
N LEU A 38 9.22 13.92 28.12
CA LEU A 38 9.11 12.48 27.89
C LEU A 38 10.38 12.00 27.17
N SER A 39 10.89 10.83 27.56
CA SER A 39 11.91 10.10 26.79
C SER A 39 11.38 8.76 26.34
N VAL A 40 11.77 8.35 25.13
CA VAL A 40 11.60 7.00 24.58
C VAL A 40 12.98 6.37 24.48
N VAL A 41 13.15 5.22 25.14
CA VAL A 41 14.45 4.53 25.23
C VAL A 41 14.29 3.10 24.75
N ASN A 42 15.05 2.73 23.73
CA ASN A 42 15.03 1.37 23.20
C ASN A 42 15.91 0.47 24.07
N ARG A 43 15.34 -0.62 24.56
CA ARG A 43 16.00 -1.60 25.41
C ARG A 43 16.23 -2.88 24.63
N TYR A 44 17.49 -3.30 24.54
CA TYR A 44 17.94 -4.53 23.91
C TYR A 44 18.45 -5.52 24.96
N ASP A 45 17.89 -6.72 24.97
CA ASP A 45 18.44 -7.86 25.67
C ASP A 45 19.07 -8.82 24.64
N VAL A 46 20.38 -9.07 24.74
CA VAL A 46 21.15 -9.83 23.76
C VAL A 46 21.80 -11.05 24.42
N GLN A 47 21.61 -12.22 23.82
CA GLN A 47 22.19 -13.50 24.23
C GLN A 47 22.93 -14.15 23.05
N GLY A 48 23.92 -15.00 23.33
CA GLY A 48 24.62 -15.76 22.29
C GLY A 48 25.77 -15.02 21.61
N VAL A 49 26.23 -13.90 22.20
CA VAL A 49 27.39 -13.13 21.71
C VAL A 49 28.47 -12.98 22.80
N SER A 50 29.73 -12.84 22.39
CA SER A 50 30.81 -12.48 23.31
C SER A 50 30.78 -10.99 23.68
N VAL A 51 31.44 -10.61 24.77
CA VAL A 51 31.56 -9.19 25.19
C VAL A 51 32.22 -8.34 24.10
N ASP A 52 33.22 -8.90 23.40
CA ASP A 52 33.95 -8.18 22.34
C ASP A 52 33.06 -7.94 21.13
N VAL A 53 32.26 -8.94 20.74
CA VAL A 53 31.25 -8.81 19.68
C VAL A 53 30.19 -7.78 20.06
N LEU A 54 29.68 -7.84 21.29
CA LEU A 54 28.70 -6.87 21.77
C LEU A 54 29.26 -5.44 21.72
N ASN A 55 30.51 -5.24 22.16
CA ASN A 55 31.14 -3.92 22.12
C ASN A 55 31.37 -3.40 20.69
N GLN A 56 31.55 -4.29 19.71
CA GLN A 56 31.59 -3.91 18.29
C GLN A 56 30.19 -3.59 17.75
N GLY A 57 29.18 -4.38 18.13
CA GLY A 57 27.80 -4.24 17.68
C GLY A 57 27.06 -3.03 18.28
N ILE A 58 27.42 -2.56 19.47
CA ILE A 58 26.76 -1.40 20.08
C ILE A 58 26.81 -0.16 19.16
N PRO A 59 27.98 0.36 18.74
CA PRO A 59 28.06 1.56 17.91
C PRO A 59 27.75 1.34 16.42
N THR A 60 27.53 0.09 15.98
CA THR A 60 27.36 -0.23 14.55
C THR A 60 26.01 -0.86 14.20
N ILE A 61 25.36 -1.52 15.16
CA ILE A 61 24.08 -2.21 15.03
C ILE A 61 23.06 -1.53 15.95
N LEU A 62 23.30 -1.55 17.26
CA LEU A 62 22.29 -1.14 18.26
C LEU A 62 22.10 0.38 18.39
N SER A 63 23.02 1.21 17.91
CA SER A 63 22.96 2.67 18.10
C SER A 63 23.66 3.42 16.97
N GLU A 64 23.48 4.74 16.94
CA GLU A 64 24.18 5.69 16.10
C GLU A 64 24.92 6.73 16.97
N PRO A 65 26.27 6.69 17.03
CA PRO A 65 27.03 7.56 17.95
C PRO A 65 26.83 9.07 17.76
N MET A 66 26.39 9.50 16.57
CA MET A 66 26.13 10.91 16.24
C MET A 66 24.86 11.44 16.90
N VAL A 67 23.85 10.59 17.12
CA VAL A 67 22.50 11.00 17.53
C VAL A 67 21.99 10.30 18.77
N ASP A 68 22.65 9.24 19.24
CA ASP A 68 22.21 8.44 20.38
C ASP A 68 23.15 8.56 21.60
N ASP A 69 22.54 8.40 22.77
CA ASP A 69 23.20 8.15 24.05
C ASP A 69 22.96 6.69 24.47
N ILE A 70 24.00 6.05 25.02
CA ILE A 70 24.03 4.60 25.29
C ILE A 70 24.26 4.33 26.76
N TYR A 71 23.47 3.43 27.34
CA TYR A 71 23.61 2.98 28.73
C TYR A 71 23.69 1.44 28.79
N LYS A 72 24.66 0.92 29.53
CA LYS A 72 24.88 -0.54 29.66
C LYS A 72 24.35 -1.02 31.00
N GLU A 73 23.64 -2.14 30.98
CA GLU A 73 23.04 -2.84 32.12
C GLU A 73 21.94 -2.06 32.87
N GLU A 74 22.15 -0.78 33.16
CA GLU A 74 21.22 0.09 33.88
C GLU A 74 20.98 1.41 33.13
N TYR A 75 19.77 1.97 33.25
CA TYR A 75 19.39 3.27 32.71
C TYR A 75 19.19 4.27 33.86
N PRO A 76 19.79 5.47 33.83
CA PRO A 76 19.68 6.44 34.91
C PRO A 76 18.30 7.13 34.90
N VAL A 77 17.47 6.82 35.89
CA VAL A 77 16.12 7.40 36.02
C VAL A 77 16.17 8.64 36.92
N SER A 78 15.64 9.76 36.41
CA SER A 78 15.56 11.01 37.18
C SER A 78 14.67 10.87 38.42
N VAL A 79 15.03 11.54 39.52
CA VAL A 79 14.26 11.52 40.77
C VAL A 79 12.87 12.11 40.52
N GLY A 80 11.82 11.34 40.82
CA GLY A 80 10.42 11.72 40.60
C GLY A 80 9.86 11.32 39.22
N ALA A 81 10.67 10.77 38.31
CA ALA A 81 10.18 10.26 37.04
C ALA A 81 9.35 8.97 37.23
N LYS A 82 8.32 8.80 36.39
CA LYS A 82 7.50 7.59 36.31
C LYS A 82 7.93 6.81 35.05
N ILE A 83 8.19 5.51 35.19
CA ILE A 83 8.67 4.68 34.08
C ILE A 83 7.83 3.42 33.90
N PHE A 84 7.73 2.95 32.66
CA PHE A 84 7.24 1.63 32.30
C PHE A 84 7.82 1.22 30.95
N ALA A 85 7.87 -0.08 30.66
CA ALA A 85 8.37 -0.58 29.39
C ALA A 85 7.26 -1.32 28.63
N ILE A 86 7.30 -1.23 27.30
CA ILE A 86 6.35 -1.84 26.38
C ILE A 86 7.11 -2.84 25.51
N GLU A 87 6.59 -4.06 25.36
CA GLU A 87 7.10 -5.09 24.44
C GLU A 87 5.95 -5.74 23.68
N PHE A 88 6.27 -6.39 22.55
CA PHE A 88 5.28 -7.20 21.85
C PHE A 88 4.88 -8.44 22.65
N LEU A 89 3.65 -8.91 22.44
CA LEU A 89 3.19 -10.18 22.95
C LEU A 89 4.04 -11.35 22.39
N PRO A 90 4.25 -12.42 23.17
CA PRO A 90 4.97 -13.60 22.68
C PRO A 90 4.39 -14.13 21.36
N GLY A 91 5.25 -14.34 20.37
CA GLY A 91 4.88 -14.88 19.06
C GLY A 91 4.52 -13.84 18.00
N GLN A 92 4.38 -12.56 18.36
CA GLN A 92 4.26 -11.46 17.41
C GLN A 92 5.60 -11.21 16.69
N TYR A 93 5.54 -10.78 15.43
CA TYR A 93 6.75 -10.44 14.68
C TYR A 93 7.33 -9.11 15.18
N ASP A 94 8.56 -9.16 15.68
CA ASP A 94 9.36 -7.99 16.06
C ASP A 94 10.47 -7.78 15.02
N GLN A 95 10.20 -6.89 14.06
CA GLN A 95 11.11 -6.59 12.96
C GLN A 95 12.48 -6.08 13.45
N ARG A 96 12.50 -5.33 14.57
CA ARG A 96 13.73 -4.79 15.14
C ARG A 96 14.58 -5.87 15.80
N ALA A 97 13.95 -6.76 16.55
CA ALA A 97 14.63 -7.91 17.14
C ALA A 97 15.21 -8.83 16.05
N ASP A 98 14.42 -9.14 15.02
CA ASP A 98 14.84 -9.95 13.87
C ASP A 98 16.02 -9.31 13.11
N ALA A 99 15.94 -8.02 12.79
CA ALA A 99 17.04 -7.30 12.13
C ALA A 99 18.32 -7.25 13.00
N CYS A 100 18.18 -7.03 14.32
CA CYS A 100 19.29 -7.13 15.27
C CYS A 100 19.96 -8.51 15.23
N GLU A 101 19.17 -9.59 15.33
CA GLU A 101 19.68 -10.96 15.29
C GLU A 101 20.47 -11.19 14.00
N GLN A 102 19.91 -10.83 12.85
CA GLN A 102 20.56 -10.98 11.55
C GLN A 102 21.88 -10.20 11.47
N CYS A 103 21.93 -8.95 11.96
CA CYS A 103 23.16 -8.16 11.95
C CYS A 103 24.26 -8.75 12.83
N PHE A 104 23.93 -9.25 14.03
CA PHE A 104 24.89 -9.92 14.89
C PHE A 104 25.36 -11.26 14.32
N GLN A 105 24.47 -12.02 13.68
CA GLN A 105 24.82 -13.25 12.98
C GLN A 105 25.80 -12.97 11.83
N LEU A 106 25.60 -11.90 11.07
CA LEU A 106 26.52 -11.46 10.01
C LEU A 106 27.89 -11.02 10.55
N LEU A 107 27.91 -10.40 11.73
CA LEU A 107 29.16 -9.95 12.39
C LEU A 107 29.97 -11.12 12.98
N THR A 108 29.29 -12.16 13.48
CA THR A 108 29.91 -13.28 14.22
C THR A 108 30.11 -14.55 13.39
N GLY A 109 29.27 -14.77 12.38
CA GLY A 109 29.09 -16.08 11.74
C GLY A 109 28.33 -17.10 12.59
N GLU A 110 27.89 -16.75 13.82
CA GLU A 110 27.21 -17.68 14.74
C GLU A 110 25.69 -17.52 14.69
N LYS A 111 24.95 -18.64 14.70
CA LYS A 111 23.47 -18.66 14.61
C LYS A 111 22.71 -18.53 15.94
N ASN A 112 23.40 -18.65 17.07
CA ASN A 112 22.73 -18.76 18.38
C ASN A 112 22.44 -17.39 19.03
N VAL A 113 22.52 -16.31 18.25
CA VAL A 113 22.21 -14.97 18.75
C VAL A 113 20.70 -14.83 18.93
N LYS A 114 20.30 -14.34 20.10
CA LYS A 114 18.91 -14.00 20.42
C LYS A 114 18.80 -12.58 20.92
N VAL A 115 17.80 -11.86 20.43
CA VAL A 115 17.55 -10.46 20.81
C VAL A 115 16.08 -10.31 21.19
N LYS A 116 15.83 -9.64 22.32
CA LYS A 116 14.49 -9.12 22.66
C LYS A 116 14.55 -7.61 22.79
N CYS A 117 13.54 -6.94 22.24
CA CYS A 117 13.41 -5.50 22.26
C CYS A 117 12.22 -5.07 23.13
N ALA A 118 12.38 -3.93 23.80
CA ALA A 118 11.28 -3.23 24.47
C ALA A 118 11.50 -1.72 24.41
N LYS A 119 10.43 -0.93 24.48
CA LYS A 119 10.49 0.54 24.59
C LYS A 119 10.23 0.95 26.03
N LEU A 120 11.23 1.54 26.68
CA LEU A 120 11.10 2.16 28.00
C LEU A 120 10.61 3.60 27.82
N ILE A 121 9.46 3.91 28.41
CA ILE A 121 8.86 5.25 28.44
C ILE A 121 9.20 5.89 29.78
N VAL A 122 9.80 7.09 29.73
CA VAL A 122 10.19 7.87 30.92
C VAL A 122 9.40 9.17 30.94
N LEU A 123 8.51 9.31 31.93
CA LEU A 123 7.65 10.48 32.10
C LEU A 123 8.19 11.38 33.22
N ILE A 124 8.40 12.66 32.92
CA ILE A 124 8.85 13.67 33.89
C ILE A 124 7.76 14.73 34.01
N GLY A 125 7.28 14.95 35.24
CA GLY A 125 6.20 15.88 35.55
C GLY A 125 5.46 15.48 36.82
N GLU A 126 4.52 16.32 37.25
CA GLU A 126 3.63 16.00 38.37
C GLU A 126 2.44 15.17 37.85
N LEU A 127 2.58 13.84 37.88
CA LEU A 127 1.56 12.90 37.42
C LEU A 127 1.06 12.00 38.56
N THR A 128 -0.26 11.81 38.62
CA THR A 128 -0.86 10.78 39.48
C THR A 128 -0.72 9.39 38.86
N ASP A 129 -0.87 8.34 39.67
CA ASP A 129 -0.79 6.97 39.16
C ASP A 129 -1.95 6.66 38.18
N GLU A 130 -3.12 7.29 38.34
CA GLU A 130 -4.22 7.23 37.37
C GLU A 130 -3.84 7.84 36.03
N GLN A 131 -3.16 9.00 36.02
CA GLN A 131 -2.70 9.64 34.78
C GLN A 131 -1.67 8.77 34.06
N VAL A 132 -0.73 8.15 34.80
CA VAL A 132 0.23 7.19 34.22
C VAL A 132 -0.51 6.00 33.59
N LYS A 133 -1.57 5.51 34.24
CA LYS A 133 -2.39 4.42 33.70
C LYS A 133 -3.15 4.83 32.44
N CYS A 134 -3.63 6.08 32.35
CA CYS A 134 -4.21 6.62 31.11
C CYS A 134 -3.18 6.67 29.97
N VAL A 135 -1.94 7.09 30.25
CA VAL A 135 -0.84 7.07 29.27
C VAL A 135 -0.56 5.64 28.82
N GLN A 136 -0.49 4.67 29.74
CA GLN A 136 -0.32 3.25 29.40
C GLN A 136 -1.44 2.75 28.48
N ASN A 137 -2.70 3.05 28.79
CA ASN A 137 -3.84 2.64 27.95
C ASN A 137 -3.86 3.34 26.57
N TYR A 138 -3.24 4.51 26.45
CA TYR A 138 -3.17 5.25 25.20
C TYR A 138 -2.05 4.73 24.28
N LEU A 139 -0.88 4.41 24.86
CA LEU A 139 0.32 3.97 24.14
C LEU A 139 0.39 2.46 23.91
N ILE A 140 -0.19 1.65 24.80
CA ILE A 140 -0.17 0.19 24.68
C ILE A 140 -1.43 -0.25 23.97
N ASN A 141 -1.27 -0.88 22.81
CA ASN A 141 -2.36 -1.65 22.24
C ASN A 141 -2.36 -3.07 22.86
N PRO A 142 -3.36 -3.45 23.67
CA PRO A 142 -3.38 -4.75 24.33
C PRO A 142 -3.54 -5.93 23.36
N VAL A 143 -3.86 -5.67 22.08
CA VAL A 143 -3.99 -6.66 21.00
C VAL A 143 -2.65 -7.29 20.67
N ASP A 144 -1.57 -6.50 20.64
CA ASP A 144 -0.24 -6.94 20.18
C ASP A 144 0.89 -6.61 21.14
N GLN A 145 0.66 -5.74 22.13
CA GLN A 145 1.67 -5.27 23.08
C GLN A 145 1.26 -5.52 24.54
N ARG A 146 2.26 -5.58 25.41
CA ARG A 146 2.09 -5.64 26.86
C ARG A 146 3.16 -4.83 27.58
N LEU A 147 2.94 -4.65 28.88
CA LEU A 147 3.99 -4.17 29.77
C LEU A 147 5.12 -5.19 29.84
N ALA A 148 6.33 -4.75 29.51
CA ALA A 148 7.54 -5.53 29.66
C ALA A 148 8.03 -5.50 31.11
N SER A 149 8.60 -6.60 31.60
CA SER A 149 9.27 -6.61 32.90
C SER A 149 10.45 -5.65 32.89
N LEU A 150 10.60 -4.82 33.92
CA LEU A 150 11.80 -4.00 34.11
C LEU A 150 13.00 -4.84 34.58
N GLU A 151 12.75 -6.00 35.18
CA GLU A 151 13.80 -6.93 35.59
C GLU A 151 14.50 -7.54 34.37
N LYS A 152 15.75 -7.97 34.57
CA LYS A 152 16.55 -8.60 33.52
C LYS A 152 16.27 -10.09 33.47
N MET A 153 16.02 -10.61 32.28
CA MET A 153 15.85 -12.06 32.07
C MET A 153 17.20 -12.77 32.16
N ASP A 154 17.21 -13.95 32.78
CA ASP A 154 18.42 -14.78 32.88
C ASP A 154 18.71 -15.57 31.60
N ASP A 155 17.68 -15.87 30.81
CA ASP A 155 17.77 -16.58 29.54
C ASP A 155 16.69 -16.11 28.55
N LEU A 156 17.05 -16.02 27.27
CA LEU A 156 16.16 -15.58 26.20
C LEU A 156 15.61 -16.71 25.33
N THR A 157 15.97 -17.98 25.58
CA THR A 157 15.50 -19.11 24.79
C THR A 157 14.10 -19.54 25.18
N ASP A 158 13.32 -19.99 24.20
CA ASP A 158 11.99 -20.55 24.45
C ASP A 158 12.14 -21.91 25.16
N SER A 159 11.33 -22.11 26.20
CA SER A 159 11.31 -23.38 26.95
C SER A 159 10.66 -24.50 26.13
N ASP A 160 11.04 -25.77 26.39
CA ASP A 160 10.42 -26.95 25.75
C ASP A 160 8.90 -26.94 25.96
N VAL A 161 8.13 -26.71 24.88
CA VAL A 161 6.66 -26.63 24.92
C VAL A 161 6.06 -28.00 24.65
N HIS A 162 5.16 -28.45 25.53
CA HIS A 162 4.34 -29.64 25.30
C HIS A 162 3.22 -29.32 24.29
N ILE A 163 3.12 -30.10 23.21
CA ILE A 163 2.07 -29.96 22.19
C ILE A 163 0.99 -31.00 22.46
N GLU A 164 -0.25 -30.56 22.65
CA GLU A 164 -1.40 -31.45 22.79
C GLU A 164 -1.83 -32.04 21.43
N HIS A 165 -2.31 -33.29 21.45
CA HIS A 165 -2.93 -33.91 20.28
C HIS A 165 -4.33 -33.32 20.03
N VAL A 166 -4.73 -33.23 18.76
CA VAL A 166 -6.08 -32.79 18.37
C VAL A 166 -7.12 -33.78 18.90
N PRO A 167 -8.12 -33.33 19.67
CA PRO A 167 -9.14 -34.21 20.22
C PRO A 167 -10.21 -34.61 19.18
N VAL A 168 -10.78 -35.80 19.37
CA VAL A 168 -12.02 -36.26 18.70
C VAL A 168 -13.21 -35.82 19.56
N ILE A 169 -14.22 -35.18 18.94
CA ILE A 169 -15.41 -34.71 19.64
C ILE A 169 -16.36 -35.88 19.87
N THR A 170 -16.07 -36.65 20.92
CA THR A 170 -16.75 -37.93 21.20
C THR A 170 -18.24 -37.72 21.47
N GLY A 171 -19.09 -38.47 20.76
CA GLY A 171 -20.53 -38.43 20.90
C GLY A 171 -21.24 -37.42 20.00
N PHE A 172 -20.52 -36.61 19.23
CA PHE A 172 -21.07 -35.57 18.35
C PHE A 172 -22.18 -36.06 17.42
N ILE A 173 -22.04 -37.24 16.81
CA ILE A 173 -23.06 -37.80 15.90
C ILE A 173 -24.39 -38.15 16.60
N ASN A 174 -24.39 -38.15 17.94
CA ASN A 174 -25.53 -38.46 18.79
C ASN A 174 -26.01 -37.26 19.62
N TYR A 175 -25.38 -36.09 19.50
CA TYR A 175 -25.83 -34.87 20.18
C TYR A 175 -27.28 -34.56 19.80
N SER A 176 -28.07 -34.23 20.82
CA SER A 176 -29.39 -33.63 20.68
C SER A 176 -29.30 -32.22 20.11
N ASP A 177 -30.42 -31.69 19.65
CA ASP A 177 -30.46 -30.33 19.09
C ASP A 177 -30.06 -29.26 20.14
N ASP A 178 -30.37 -29.46 21.41
CA ASP A 178 -29.94 -28.57 22.51
C ASP A 178 -28.42 -28.64 22.73
N GLU A 179 -27.84 -29.84 22.67
CA GLU A 179 -26.38 -30.03 22.79
C GLU A 179 -25.62 -29.41 21.61
N LEU A 180 -26.16 -29.48 20.39
CA LEU A 180 -25.59 -28.78 19.23
C LEU A 180 -25.61 -27.25 19.40
N ARG A 181 -26.73 -26.69 19.89
CA ARG A 181 -26.84 -25.25 20.17
C ARG A 181 -25.86 -24.80 21.24
N GLN A 182 -25.70 -25.60 22.29
CA GLN A 182 -24.73 -25.33 23.34
C GLN A 182 -23.30 -25.42 22.81
N PHE A 183 -23.00 -26.41 21.96
CA PHE A 183 -21.68 -26.58 21.34
C PHE A 183 -21.26 -25.36 20.51
N ILE A 184 -22.18 -24.78 19.72
CA ILE A 184 -21.93 -23.55 18.95
C ILE A 184 -21.53 -22.40 19.88
N GLN A 185 -22.25 -22.21 20.99
CA GLN A 185 -21.97 -21.15 21.96
C GLN A 185 -20.63 -21.36 22.67
N ASP A 186 -20.38 -22.58 23.17
CA ASP A 186 -19.19 -22.91 23.95
C ASP A 186 -17.90 -22.81 23.13
N ASN A 187 -17.97 -23.09 21.82
CA ASN A 187 -16.81 -23.09 20.91
C ASN A 187 -16.75 -21.85 20.01
N GLY A 188 -17.69 -20.91 20.17
CA GLY A 188 -17.75 -19.64 19.44
C GLY A 188 -17.76 -19.80 17.91
N MET A 189 -18.44 -20.82 17.39
CA MET A 189 -18.47 -21.12 15.94
C MET A 189 -19.16 -20.02 15.14
N ALA A 190 -18.75 -19.82 13.88
CA ALA A 190 -19.44 -18.94 12.94
C ALA A 190 -20.65 -19.61 12.27
N MET A 191 -20.60 -20.93 12.09
CA MET A 191 -21.71 -21.73 11.59
C MET A 191 -22.95 -21.60 12.48
N ASN A 192 -24.12 -21.56 11.83
CA ASN A 192 -25.39 -21.60 12.55
C ASN A 192 -25.82 -23.05 12.87
N PHE A 193 -26.97 -23.19 13.53
CA PHE A 193 -27.50 -24.50 13.90
C PHE A 193 -27.76 -25.41 12.69
N ASP A 194 -28.30 -24.88 11.60
CA ASP A 194 -28.64 -25.67 10.41
C ASP A 194 -27.37 -26.16 9.69
N ASP A 195 -26.36 -25.29 9.61
CA ASP A 195 -25.04 -25.63 9.08
C ASP A 195 -24.41 -26.76 9.91
N LEU A 196 -24.43 -26.66 11.25
CA LEU A 196 -23.88 -27.70 12.13
C LEU A 196 -24.70 -29.00 12.06
N LYS A 197 -26.00 -28.93 11.80
CA LYS A 197 -26.87 -30.09 11.62
C LYS A 197 -26.52 -30.86 10.35
N VAL A 198 -26.28 -30.16 9.23
CA VAL A 198 -25.79 -30.76 7.99
C VAL A 198 -24.46 -31.48 8.22
N THR A 199 -23.56 -30.87 9.00
CA THR A 199 -22.30 -31.49 9.42
C THR A 199 -22.51 -32.73 10.28
N GLN A 200 -23.38 -32.67 11.29
CA GLN A 200 -23.74 -33.83 12.10
C GLN A 200 -24.29 -34.97 11.24
N ASP A 201 -25.20 -34.67 10.32
CA ASP A 201 -25.82 -35.67 9.45
C ASP A 201 -24.81 -36.33 8.51
N TYR A 202 -23.83 -35.59 8.01
CA TYR A 202 -22.73 -36.14 7.20
C TYR A 202 -21.86 -37.12 8.01
N PHE A 203 -21.36 -36.68 9.17
CA PHE A 203 -20.52 -37.53 10.01
C PHE A 203 -21.27 -38.76 10.55
N LYS A 204 -22.57 -38.61 10.80
CA LYS A 204 -23.45 -39.68 11.28
C LYS A 204 -23.79 -40.70 10.19
N ASN A 205 -24.22 -40.23 9.02
CA ASN A 205 -24.84 -41.09 8.01
C ASN A 205 -23.85 -41.55 6.94
N GLU A 206 -22.88 -40.71 6.58
CA GLU A 206 -21.92 -40.95 5.50
C GLU A 206 -20.57 -41.47 6.04
N GLU A 207 -19.90 -40.72 6.91
CA GLU A 207 -18.58 -41.10 7.45
C GLU A 207 -18.65 -42.12 8.61
N GLN A 208 -19.81 -42.22 9.28
CA GLN A 208 -20.08 -43.14 10.39
C GLN A 208 -19.06 -43.08 11.55
N ARG A 209 -18.59 -41.86 11.86
CA ARG A 209 -17.62 -41.59 12.94
C ARG A 209 -17.83 -40.21 13.54
N ASP A 210 -17.32 -39.99 14.74
CA ASP A 210 -17.20 -38.65 15.29
C ASP A 210 -16.09 -37.85 14.58
N PRO A 211 -16.28 -36.52 14.37
CA PRO A 211 -15.28 -35.65 13.79
C PRO A 211 -14.19 -35.27 14.79
N THR A 212 -13.03 -34.87 14.29
CA THR A 212 -12.02 -34.16 15.08
C THR A 212 -12.42 -32.70 15.31
N GLU A 213 -11.82 -32.05 16.30
CA GLU A 213 -11.94 -30.60 16.46
C GLU A 213 -11.50 -29.86 15.18
N THR A 214 -10.39 -30.26 14.57
CA THR A 214 -9.86 -29.62 13.37
C THR A 214 -10.85 -29.72 12.20
N GLU A 215 -11.53 -30.85 12.00
CA GLU A 215 -12.53 -31.00 10.93
C GLU A 215 -13.69 -30.02 11.09
N LEU A 216 -14.20 -29.85 12.31
CA LEU A 216 -15.25 -28.87 12.60
C LEU A 216 -14.76 -27.45 12.36
N LYS A 217 -13.51 -27.11 12.74
CA LYS A 217 -12.92 -25.78 12.51
C LYS A 217 -12.62 -25.51 11.04
N VAL A 218 -12.21 -26.52 10.27
CA VAL A 218 -12.04 -26.40 8.81
C VAL A 218 -13.38 -26.12 8.15
N LEU A 219 -14.44 -26.85 8.50
CA LEU A 219 -15.79 -26.59 7.96
C LEU A 219 -16.33 -25.22 8.38
N ASP A 220 -16.13 -24.81 9.64
CA ASP A 220 -16.52 -23.49 10.16
C ASP A 220 -15.85 -22.34 9.39
N THR A 221 -14.60 -22.57 8.98
CA THR A 221 -13.80 -21.62 8.20
C THR A 221 -14.27 -21.58 6.74
N TYR A 222 -14.36 -22.74 6.08
CA TYR A 222 -14.77 -22.88 4.67
C TYR A 222 -16.18 -22.35 4.42
N TRP A 223 -17.10 -22.55 5.37
CA TRP A 223 -18.50 -22.15 5.21
C TRP A 223 -18.83 -20.79 5.86
N SER A 224 -17.81 -20.06 6.32
CA SER A 224 -17.98 -18.70 6.83
C SER A 224 -18.50 -17.73 5.76
N ASP A 225 -19.14 -16.63 6.19
CA ASP A 225 -19.66 -15.62 5.24
C ASP A 225 -18.52 -14.99 4.42
N HIS A 226 -17.36 -14.79 5.04
CA HIS A 226 -16.17 -14.23 4.40
C HIS A 226 -15.64 -15.10 3.24
N CYS A 227 -15.65 -16.44 3.37
CA CYS A 227 -15.14 -17.33 2.33
C CYS A 227 -16.20 -17.66 1.26
N ARG A 228 -17.49 -17.64 1.63
CA ARG A 228 -18.57 -18.15 0.76
C ARG A 228 -19.54 -17.09 0.25
N HIS A 229 -19.48 -15.87 0.79
CA HIS A 229 -20.44 -14.82 0.49
C HIS A 229 -21.88 -15.31 0.75
N THR A 230 -22.10 -15.98 1.88
CA THR A 230 -23.38 -16.65 2.20
C THR A 230 -24.54 -15.65 2.20
N THR A 231 -24.31 -14.42 2.63
CA THR A 231 -25.25 -13.31 2.52
C THR A 231 -25.63 -13.07 1.05
N PHE A 232 -24.66 -12.95 0.15
CA PHE A 232 -24.91 -12.76 -1.27
C PHE A 232 -25.50 -14.00 -1.97
N ALA A 233 -25.26 -15.20 -1.44
CA ALA A 233 -25.82 -16.46 -1.92
C ALA A 233 -27.21 -16.78 -1.36
N THR A 234 -27.72 -15.99 -0.41
CA THR A 234 -29.04 -16.19 0.20
C THR A 234 -30.15 -16.03 -0.85
N ILE A 235 -31.12 -16.95 -0.82
CA ILE A 235 -32.22 -17.02 -1.78
C ILE A 235 -33.26 -15.94 -1.44
N ILE A 236 -33.54 -15.08 -2.40
CA ILE A 236 -34.57 -14.05 -2.29
C ILE A 236 -35.93 -14.69 -2.55
N SER A 237 -36.76 -14.75 -1.51
CA SER A 237 -38.08 -15.38 -1.52
C SER A 237 -39.16 -14.46 -2.06
N GLN A 238 -39.20 -13.22 -1.57
CA GLN A 238 -40.11 -12.16 -2.02
C GLN A 238 -39.36 -10.85 -2.19
N LEU A 239 -39.79 -10.06 -3.18
CA LEU A 239 -39.31 -8.71 -3.44
C LEU A 239 -40.52 -7.77 -3.40
N ASP A 240 -40.55 -6.88 -2.42
CA ASP A 240 -41.50 -5.78 -2.32
C ASP A 240 -40.80 -4.45 -2.62
N ILE A 241 -41.45 -3.60 -3.43
CA ILE A 241 -40.97 -2.26 -3.76
C ILE A 241 -42.04 -1.28 -3.29
N GLU A 242 -41.64 -0.36 -2.42
CA GLU A 242 -42.51 0.67 -1.86
C GLU A 242 -43.25 1.44 -2.97
N ASN A 243 -44.54 1.71 -2.74
CA ASN A 243 -45.37 2.40 -3.73
C ASN A 243 -45.02 3.89 -3.80
N GLY A 244 -44.79 4.40 -5.01
CA GLY A 244 -44.58 5.82 -5.26
C GLY A 244 -44.13 6.10 -6.70
N ALA A 245 -43.80 7.36 -6.99
CA ALA A 245 -43.56 7.83 -8.36
C ALA A 245 -42.35 7.19 -9.07
N PHE A 246 -41.41 6.62 -8.32
CA PHE A 246 -40.20 5.97 -8.87
C PHE A 246 -40.31 4.45 -8.97
N LYS A 247 -41.39 3.85 -8.45
CA LYS A 247 -41.58 2.39 -8.42
C LYS A 247 -41.52 1.76 -9.81
N GLU A 248 -42.18 2.36 -10.80
CA GLU A 248 -42.24 1.82 -12.17
C GLU A 248 -40.84 1.69 -12.81
N ILE A 249 -39.91 2.59 -12.47
CA ILE A 249 -38.54 2.54 -12.97
C ILE A 249 -37.80 1.35 -12.36
N LEU A 250 -37.88 1.16 -11.04
CA LEU A 250 -37.26 0.03 -10.37
C LEU A 250 -37.86 -1.30 -10.82
N GLU A 251 -39.18 -1.39 -11.00
CA GLU A 251 -39.84 -2.59 -11.52
C GLU A 251 -39.36 -2.92 -12.93
N LYS A 252 -39.21 -1.91 -13.80
CA LYS A 252 -38.65 -2.10 -15.14
C LYS A 252 -37.23 -2.64 -15.07
N ASP A 253 -36.35 -2.03 -14.28
CA ASP A 253 -34.95 -2.47 -14.16
C ASP A 253 -34.85 -3.90 -13.60
N VAL A 254 -35.79 -4.31 -12.72
CA VAL A 254 -35.91 -5.70 -12.23
C VAL A 254 -36.34 -6.66 -13.34
N GLU A 255 -37.28 -6.27 -14.21
CA GLU A 255 -37.70 -7.08 -15.35
C GLU A 255 -36.59 -7.20 -16.41
N ASP A 256 -35.80 -6.14 -16.62
CA ASP A 256 -34.63 -6.16 -17.49
C ASP A 256 -33.58 -7.14 -16.93
N TYR A 257 -33.30 -7.09 -15.62
CA TYR A 257 -32.46 -8.09 -14.94
C TYR A 257 -32.96 -9.54 -15.14
N LYS A 258 -34.27 -9.79 -14.98
CA LYS A 258 -34.85 -11.12 -15.26
C LYS A 258 -34.69 -11.53 -16.72
N THR A 259 -34.78 -10.58 -17.64
CA THR A 259 -34.56 -10.80 -19.07
C THR A 259 -33.10 -11.21 -19.34
N SER A 260 -32.13 -10.54 -18.73
CA SER A 260 -30.72 -10.94 -18.76
C SER A 260 -30.52 -12.36 -18.23
N ARG A 261 -31.19 -12.74 -17.13
CA ARG A 261 -31.17 -14.11 -16.61
C ARG A 261 -31.70 -15.13 -17.61
N HIS A 262 -32.80 -14.83 -18.30
CA HIS A 262 -33.33 -15.71 -19.35
C HIS A 262 -32.36 -15.83 -20.52
N LEU A 263 -31.70 -14.73 -20.91
CA LEU A 263 -30.68 -14.74 -21.96
C LEU A 263 -29.47 -15.59 -21.56
N VAL A 264 -28.96 -15.45 -20.33
CA VAL A 264 -27.76 -16.15 -19.86
C VAL A 264 -28.04 -17.62 -19.55
N TYR A 265 -29.06 -17.90 -18.72
CA TYR A 265 -29.33 -19.23 -18.16
C TYR A 265 -30.45 -20.02 -18.86
N GLY A 266 -31.22 -19.38 -19.74
CA GLY A 266 -32.41 -19.96 -20.38
C GLY A 266 -33.72 -19.62 -19.65
N ILE A 267 -34.84 -19.66 -20.39
CA ILE A 267 -36.18 -19.29 -19.91
C ILE A 267 -36.67 -20.19 -18.77
N ASP A 268 -36.31 -21.48 -18.78
CA ASP A 268 -36.72 -22.47 -17.78
C ASP A 268 -35.70 -22.60 -16.62
N THR A 269 -34.85 -21.60 -16.40
CA THR A 269 -33.80 -21.66 -15.37
C THR A 269 -34.39 -21.85 -13.97
N LYS A 270 -33.83 -22.82 -13.23
CA LYS A 270 -34.16 -23.06 -11.81
C LYS A 270 -33.15 -22.42 -10.86
N ARG A 271 -32.19 -21.64 -11.37
CA ARG A 271 -31.22 -20.94 -10.53
C ARG A 271 -31.96 -19.96 -9.61
N PRO A 272 -31.63 -19.87 -8.31
CA PRO A 272 -32.31 -18.96 -7.40
C PRO A 272 -32.00 -17.48 -7.73
N LEU A 273 -32.85 -16.57 -7.25
CA LEU A 273 -32.58 -15.13 -7.22
C LEU A 273 -31.76 -14.85 -5.96
N THR A 274 -30.58 -14.25 -6.11
CA THR A 274 -29.69 -13.91 -5.01
C THR A 274 -28.99 -12.58 -5.34
N LEU A 275 -28.37 -11.93 -4.36
CA LEU A 275 -27.55 -10.73 -4.62
C LEU A 275 -26.33 -11.06 -5.49
N MET A 276 -25.70 -12.23 -5.28
CA MET A 276 -24.61 -12.73 -6.12
C MET A 276 -25.02 -12.88 -7.59
N ASP A 277 -26.24 -13.32 -7.87
CA ASP A 277 -26.70 -13.40 -9.25
C ASP A 277 -26.84 -12.01 -9.86
N LEU A 278 -27.48 -11.06 -9.15
CA LEU A 278 -27.63 -9.69 -9.61
C LEU A 278 -26.26 -8.99 -9.83
N ALA A 279 -25.30 -9.23 -8.94
CA ALA A 279 -23.95 -8.67 -9.06
C ALA A 279 -23.19 -9.19 -10.30
N THR A 280 -23.42 -10.45 -10.70
CA THR A 280 -22.63 -11.11 -11.76
C THR A 280 -23.35 -11.23 -13.11
N ILE A 281 -24.66 -10.95 -13.16
CA ILE A 281 -25.47 -11.20 -14.37
C ILE A 281 -25.06 -10.32 -15.55
N SER A 282 -24.72 -9.04 -15.31
CA SER A 282 -24.36 -8.10 -16.36
C SER A 282 -23.10 -8.55 -17.09
N MET A 283 -22.06 -8.96 -16.35
CA MET A 283 -20.84 -9.54 -16.90
C MET A 283 -21.12 -10.77 -17.76
N LYS A 284 -21.95 -11.70 -17.27
CA LYS A 284 -22.30 -12.93 -18.00
C LYS A 284 -23.04 -12.63 -19.30
N GLU A 285 -23.95 -11.67 -19.28
CA GLU A 285 -24.66 -11.21 -20.48
C GLU A 285 -23.71 -10.53 -21.47
N LEU A 286 -22.93 -9.56 -21.02
CA LEU A 286 -22.00 -8.80 -21.85
C LEU A 286 -20.95 -9.71 -22.49
N ARG A 287 -20.47 -10.71 -21.76
CA ARG A 287 -19.62 -11.78 -22.32
C ARG A 287 -20.34 -12.59 -23.40
N LYS A 288 -21.58 -13.03 -23.13
CA LYS A 288 -22.36 -13.83 -24.09
C LYS A 288 -22.70 -13.06 -25.38
N THR A 289 -22.69 -11.73 -25.30
CA THR A 289 -23.03 -10.81 -26.39
C THR A 289 -21.81 -10.16 -27.06
N GLY A 290 -20.59 -10.50 -26.64
CA GLY A 290 -19.34 -10.08 -27.31
C GLY A 290 -18.72 -8.75 -26.83
N TYR A 291 -19.10 -8.26 -25.65
CA TYR A 291 -18.56 -7.04 -25.05
C TYR A 291 -17.40 -7.30 -24.05
N LEU A 292 -17.01 -8.57 -23.86
CA LEU A 292 -15.99 -9.00 -22.90
C LEU A 292 -15.15 -10.16 -23.49
N ASP A 293 -14.65 -9.95 -24.70
CA ASP A 293 -13.83 -10.95 -25.43
C ASP A 293 -12.36 -10.97 -24.96
N ASP A 294 -11.93 -9.92 -24.26
CA ASP A 294 -10.62 -9.74 -23.65
C ASP A 294 -10.49 -10.39 -22.26
N LEU A 295 -11.54 -10.99 -21.69
CA LEU A 295 -11.46 -11.64 -20.37
C LEU A 295 -10.60 -12.91 -20.42
N GLU A 296 -9.64 -13.03 -19.50
CA GLU A 296 -8.93 -14.30 -19.28
C GLU A 296 -9.90 -15.30 -18.63
N VAL A 297 -10.12 -16.45 -19.29
CA VAL A 297 -11.02 -17.49 -18.78
C VAL A 297 -10.21 -18.62 -18.16
N SER A 298 -10.35 -18.79 -16.85
CA SER A 298 -9.59 -19.76 -16.04
C SER A 298 -10.45 -20.30 -14.89
N GLU A 299 -10.10 -21.47 -14.35
CA GLU A 299 -10.62 -21.93 -13.04
C GLU A 299 -9.81 -21.38 -11.86
N GLU A 300 -8.61 -20.87 -12.13
CA GLU A 300 -7.73 -20.20 -11.19
C GLU A 300 -7.93 -18.69 -11.34
N ILE A 301 -8.76 -18.10 -10.47
CA ILE A 301 -9.12 -16.67 -10.50
C ILE A 301 -9.11 -16.11 -9.07
N ASN A 302 -8.01 -15.45 -8.69
CA ASN A 302 -7.95 -14.69 -7.42
C ASN A 302 -7.98 -13.17 -7.66
N ALA A 303 -7.63 -12.73 -8.88
CA ALA A 303 -7.70 -11.35 -9.34
C ALA A 303 -8.43 -11.26 -10.69
N CYS A 304 -8.98 -10.09 -10.98
CA CYS A 304 -9.52 -9.79 -12.30
C CYS A 304 -8.39 -9.85 -13.32
N SER A 305 -8.64 -10.35 -14.53
CA SER A 305 -7.61 -10.49 -15.55
C SER A 305 -8.18 -10.28 -16.94
N VAL A 306 -7.55 -9.41 -17.72
CA VAL A 306 -7.88 -9.17 -19.13
C VAL A 306 -6.62 -9.21 -19.99
N GLU A 307 -6.80 -9.64 -21.23
CA GLU A 307 -5.77 -9.63 -22.25
C GLU A 307 -5.51 -8.20 -22.74
N LEU A 308 -4.25 -7.79 -22.73
CA LEU A 308 -3.81 -6.48 -23.20
C LEU A 308 -2.62 -6.66 -24.14
N LYS A 309 -2.68 -6.01 -25.31
CA LYS A 309 -1.52 -5.91 -26.20
C LYS A 309 -0.69 -4.70 -25.79
N ILE A 310 0.60 -4.93 -25.51
CA ILE A 310 1.52 -3.87 -25.11
C ILE A 310 2.46 -3.49 -26.27
N HIS A 311 2.76 -2.20 -26.39
CA HIS A 311 3.65 -1.65 -27.41
C HIS A 311 5.03 -1.40 -26.82
N THR A 312 6.01 -2.24 -27.16
CA THR A 312 7.38 -2.11 -26.66
C THR A 312 8.33 -1.54 -27.72
N SER A 313 9.51 -1.11 -27.30
CA SER A 313 10.61 -0.71 -28.19
C SER A 313 11.06 -1.81 -29.17
N GLU A 314 10.66 -3.06 -28.95
CA GLU A 314 11.00 -4.21 -29.81
C GLU A 314 9.80 -4.79 -30.57
N GLY A 315 8.60 -4.22 -30.42
CA GLY A 315 7.36 -4.68 -31.05
C GLY A 315 6.25 -4.99 -30.06
N ASP A 316 5.12 -5.49 -30.58
CA ASP A 316 3.93 -5.79 -29.80
C ASP A 316 4.03 -7.14 -29.09
N GLU A 317 3.58 -7.19 -27.83
CA GLU A 317 3.53 -8.42 -27.02
C GLU A 317 2.14 -8.62 -26.41
N ASP A 318 1.73 -9.88 -26.23
CA ASP A 318 0.45 -10.22 -25.58
C ASP A 318 0.67 -10.44 -24.07
N TRP A 319 -0.04 -9.66 -23.27
CA TRP A 319 0.10 -9.63 -21.82
C TRP A 319 -1.27 -9.77 -21.15
N LEU A 320 -1.25 -10.03 -19.85
CA LEU A 320 -2.40 -9.99 -18.97
C LEU A 320 -2.28 -8.75 -18.08
N LEU A 321 -3.32 -7.92 -18.06
CA LEU A 321 -3.52 -6.85 -17.10
C LEU A 321 -4.44 -7.37 -16.00
N MET A 322 -3.92 -7.42 -14.77
CA MET A 322 -4.64 -7.90 -13.60
C MET A 322 -4.90 -6.79 -12.61
N PHE A 323 -6.04 -6.86 -11.91
CA PHE A 323 -6.39 -5.91 -10.87
C PHE A 323 -7.30 -6.53 -9.83
N LYS A 324 -7.25 -5.98 -8.61
CA LYS A 324 -8.02 -6.46 -7.48
C LYS A 324 -8.24 -5.32 -6.49
N ASN A 325 -9.43 -5.27 -5.88
CA ASN A 325 -9.65 -4.52 -4.65
C ASN A 325 -9.94 -5.47 -3.50
N GLU A 326 -9.50 -5.10 -2.31
CA GLU A 326 -9.69 -5.84 -1.06
C GLU A 326 -10.10 -4.86 0.06
N THR A 327 -10.65 -5.40 1.15
CA THR A 327 -11.08 -4.59 2.31
C THR A 327 -10.68 -5.23 3.63
N HIS A 328 -10.25 -4.42 4.60
CA HIS A 328 -9.88 -4.86 5.95
C HIS A 328 -10.51 -3.94 7.02
N ASN A 329 -11.82 -3.68 6.89
CA ASN A 329 -12.57 -2.77 7.76
C ASN A 329 -12.50 -3.14 9.26
N HIS A 330 -12.71 -4.42 9.58
CA HIS A 330 -12.79 -4.88 10.97
C HIS A 330 -11.42 -4.88 11.68
N PRO A 331 -10.36 -5.48 11.13
CA PRO A 331 -9.03 -5.42 11.75
C PRO A 331 -8.56 -3.97 11.96
N THR A 332 -8.81 -3.10 10.98
CA THR A 332 -8.37 -1.69 11.04
C THR A 332 -9.11 -0.87 12.11
N GLU A 333 -10.31 -1.28 12.52
CA GLU A 333 -11.03 -0.62 13.61
C GLU A 333 -10.43 -0.97 14.99
N ILE A 334 -9.80 -2.14 15.11
CA ILE A 334 -9.23 -2.67 16.36
C ILE A 334 -7.77 -2.26 16.51
N GLU A 335 -6.98 -2.47 15.46
CA GLU A 335 -5.55 -2.19 15.39
C GLU A 335 -5.27 -1.63 13.99
N PRO A 336 -5.34 -0.29 13.85
CA PRO A 336 -5.38 0.35 12.55
C PRO A 336 -4.15 0.11 11.69
N PHE A 337 -2.95 0.00 12.29
CA PHE A 337 -1.71 -0.15 11.53
C PHE A 337 -1.67 -1.51 10.82
N GLY A 338 -1.77 -2.61 11.57
CA GLY A 338 -1.72 -3.97 11.05
C GLY A 338 -2.92 -4.30 10.16
N GLY A 339 -4.11 -3.81 10.50
CA GLY A 339 -5.31 -3.96 9.66
C GLY A 339 -5.13 -3.38 8.27
N ALA A 340 -4.62 -2.14 8.17
CA ALA A 340 -4.41 -1.48 6.88
C ALA A 340 -3.18 -2.01 6.13
N ALA A 341 -2.11 -2.38 6.83
CA ALA A 341 -0.92 -3.00 6.22
C ALA A 341 -1.27 -4.32 5.53
N THR A 342 -2.06 -5.17 6.21
CA THR A 342 -2.48 -6.47 5.68
C THR A 342 -3.58 -6.36 4.63
N CYS A 343 -4.34 -5.26 4.59
CA CYS A 343 -5.23 -4.93 3.47
C CYS A 343 -4.45 -4.92 2.15
N LEU A 344 -3.33 -4.19 2.12
CA LEU A 344 -2.48 -4.09 0.95
C LEU A 344 -1.74 -5.41 0.67
N GLY A 345 -1.16 -6.06 1.69
CA GLY A 345 -0.48 -7.34 1.51
C GLY A 345 -1.39 -8.43 0.92
N GLY A 346 -2.61 -8.58 1.43
CA GLY A 346 -3.60 -9.49 0.85
C GLY A 346 -3.92 -9.16 -0.61
N ALA A 347 -4.21 -7.88 -0.89
CA ALA A 347 -4.50 -7.43 -2.25
C ALA A 347 -3.35 -7.68 -3.24
N ILE A 348 -2.09 -7.57 -2.80
CA ILE A 348 -0.91 -7.86 -3.64
C ILE A 348 -0.82 -9.35 -3.97
N ARG A 349 -1.05 -10.25 -3.00
CA ARG A 349 -0.91 -11.70 -3.23
C ARG A 349 -1.94 -12.27 -4.19
N ASP A 350 -3.13 -11.67 -4.26
CA ASP A 350 -4.19 -12.09 -5.19
C ASP A 350 -3.71 -12.11 -6.66
N PRO A 351 -3.18 -11.03 -7.25
CA PRO A 351 -2.56 -11.09 -8.58
C PRO A 351 -1.27 -11.91 -8.65
N LEU A 352 -0.52 -12.10 -7.56
CA LEU A 352 0.66 -12.97 -7.56
C LEU A 352 0.28 -14.43 -7.84
N SER A 353 -0.93 -14.87 -7.51
CA SER A 353 -1.43 -16.18 -7.96
C SER A 353 -1.33 -16.32 -9.48
N GLY A 354 -1.57 -15.24 -10.23
CA GLY A 354 -1.39 -15.17 -11.68
C GLY A 354 0.06 -14.98 -12.14
N ARG A 355 1.05 -15.13 -11.26
CA ARG A 355 2.48 -14.92 -11.52
C ARG A 355 2.77 -13.50 -12.05
N ALA A 356 1.91 -12.55 -11.73
CA ALA A 356 2.03 -11.17 -12.15
C ALA A 356 3.04 -10.41 -11.28
N TYR A 357 3.50 -9.27 -11.80
CA TYR A 357 4.23 -8.29 -11.02
C TYR A 357 3.29 -7.14 -10.66
N VAL A 358 3.07 -6.91 -9.37
CA VAL A 358 2.21 -5.81 -8.88
C VAL A 358 3.03 -4.52 -8.89
N TYR A 359 2.56 -3.51 -9.62
CA TYR A 359 3.34 -2.29 -9.87
C TYR A 359 2.63 -1.00 -9.51
N GLN A 360 1.32 -1.06 -9.22
CA GLN A 360 0.58 0.09 -8.72
C GLN A 360 -0.43 -0.31 -7.64
N SER A 361 -0.69 0.63 -6.73
CA SER A 361 -1.79 0.60 -5.77
C SER A 361 -2.55 1.92 -5.70
N MET A 362 -3.81 1.81 -5.33
CA MET A 362 -4.72 2.89 -4.98
C MET A 362 -5.30 2.61 -3.59
N ARG A 363 -5.44 3.64 -2.75
CA ARG A 363 -6.04 3.52 -1.41
C ARG A 363 -7.24 4.45 -1.29
N ILE A 364 -8.43 3.88 -1.10
CA ILE A 364 -9.69 4.63 -0.94
C ILE A 364 -10.30 4.28 0.41
N THR A 365 -10.44 5.25 1.30
CA THR A 365 -10.91 5.01 2.68
C THR A 365 -12.10 5.86 3.05
N GLY A 366 -12.80 5.47 4.12
CA GLY A 366 -13.94 6.19 4.67
C GLY A 366 -13.82 6.30 6.19
N ALA A 367 -13.93 7.52 6.72
CA ALA A 367 -13.75 7.81 8.13
C ALA A 367 -14.72 8.89 8.64
N GLY A 368 -14.93 8.94 9.96
CA GLY A 368 -15.53 10.12 10.58
C GLY A 368 -14.56 11.31 10.59
N ASP A 369 -15.02 12.49 11.02
CA ASP A 369 -14.17 13.69 11.09
C ASP A 369 -12.93 13.48 12.00
N PRO A 370 -11.70 13.46 11.45
CA PRO A 370 -10.47 13.20 12.22
C PRO A 370 -10.02 14.41 13.05
N ARG A 371 -10.70 15.56 12.94
CA ARG A 371 -10.39 16.77 13.70
C ARG A 371 -11.04 16.77 15.08
N LYS A 372 -12.06 15.91 15.31
CA LYS A 372 -12.76 15.76 16.59
C LYS A 372 -11.79 15.37 17.72
N SER A 373 -12.06 15.88 18.91
CA SER A 373 -11.21 15.67 20.10
C SER A 373 -11.43 14.30 20.75
N LEU A 374 -10.52 13.90 21.65
CA LEU A 374 -10.66 12.66 22.42
C LEU A 374 -11.96 12.62 23.25
N ASP A 375 -12.40 13.75 23.82
CA ASP A 375 -13.62 13.83 24.63
C ASP A 375 -14.90 13.58 23.81
N GLU A 376 -14.83 13.74 22.48
CA GLU A 376 -15.91 13.45 21.54
C GLU A 376 -15.86 12.00 21.03
N THR A 377 -14.85 11.21 21.45
CA THR A 377 -14.71 9.81 21.06
C THR A 377 -15.72 8.94 21.79
N MET A 378 -16.43 8.10 21.04
CA MET A 378 -17.39 7.15 21.59
C MET A 378 -16.70 6.17 22.55
N LYS A 379 -17.34 5.90 23.69
CA LYS A 379 -16.81 4.96 24.70
C LYS A 379 -16.58 3.58 24.07
N GLY A 380 -15.37 3.04 24.23
CA GLY A 380 -15.00 1.73 23.69
C GLY A 380 -14.46 1.77 22.26
N LYS A 381 -14.38 2.94 21.63
CA LYS A 381 -13.75 3.13 20.31
C LYS A 381 -12.42 3.89 20.43
N LEU A 382 -11.52 3.66 19.47
CA LEU A 382 -10.34 4.50 19.29
C LEU A 382 -10.75 5.87 18.70
N PRO A 383 -9.99 6.94 18.99
CA PRO A 383 -10.21 8.25 18.36
C PRO A 383 -10.11 8.14 16.84
N GLN A 384 -11.00 8.83 16.11
CA GLN A 384 -10.98 8.81 14.64
C GLN A 384 -9.64 9.29 14.09
N ARG A 385 -9.03 10.34 14.69
CA ARG A 385 -7.69 10.80 14.33
C ARG A 385 -6.65 9.68 14.39
N LYS A 386 -6.63 8.92 15.49
CA LYS A 386 -5.69 7.81 15.72
C LYS A 386 -5.88 6.73 14.66
N ILE A 387 -7.13 6.31 14.44
CA ILE A 387 -7.47 5.33 13.39
C ILE A 387 -6.98 5.81 12.03
N CYS A 388 -7.29 7.05 11.66
CA CYS A 388 -6.91 7.65 10.37
C CYS A 388 -5.38 7.64 10.16
N GLN A 389 -4.62 8.17 11.12
CA GLN A 389 -3.16 8.29 11.03
C GLN A 389 -2.44 6.95 11.09
N GLU A 390 -2.85 6.03 11.96
CA GLU A 390 -2.21 4.71 12.12
C GLU A 390 -2.49 3.80 10.94
N ALA A 391 -3.71 3.82 10.37
CA ALA A 391 -3.99 3.05 9.16
C ALA A 391 -3.26 3.59 7.92
N ALA A 392 -3.21 4.92 7.77
CA ALA A 392 -2.41 5.53 6.72
C ALA A 392 -0.94 5.12 6.85
N HIS A 393 -0.40 5.08 8.08
CA HIS A 393 0.94 4.58 8.35
C HIS A 393 1.10 3.10 8.01
N GLY A 394 0.15 2.25 8.40
CA GLY A 394 0.19 0.81 8.14
C GLY A 394 0.23 0.49 6.64
N PHE A 395 -0.70 1.06 5.88
CA PHE A 395 -0.76 0.88 4.43
C PHE A 395 0.48 1.44 3.74
N SER A 396 0.90 2.67 4.08
CA SER A 396 2.08 3.30 3.47
C SER A 396 3.36 2.56 3.83
N SER A 397 3.50 2.10 5.07
CA SER A 397 4.67 1.33 5.51
C SER A 397 4.81 0.03 4.70
N TYR A 398 3.71 -0.70 4.50
CA TYR A 398 3.74 -1.92 3.70
C TYR A 398 4.12 -1.64 2.24
N GLY A 399 3.45 -0.67 1.60
CA GLY A 399 3.68 -0.29 0.20
C GLY A 399 5.08 0.26 -0.06
N ASN A 400 5.58 1.13 0.82
CA ASN A 400 6.91 1.73 0.67
C ASN A 400 8.02 0.68 0.83
N GLN A 401 7.90 -0.22 1.82
CA GLN A 401 8.89 -1.27 2.06
C GLN A 401 8.93 -2.31 0.93
N ILE A 402 7.77 -2.78 0.47
CA ILE A 402 7.72 -3.74 -0.64
C ILE A 402 8.16 -3.11 -1.97
N GLY A 403 8.14 -1.78 -2.07
CA GLY A 403 8.52 -1.02 -3.26
C GLY A 403 7.39 -0.96 -4.29
N LEU A 404 6.17 -0.71 -3.84
CA LEU A 404 4.97 -0.57 -4.65
C LEU A 404 4.54 0.89 -4.74
N THR A 405 4.33 1.36 -5.97
CA THR A 405 3.89 2.72 -6.25
C THR A 405 2.43 2.88 -5.84
N THR A 406 2.15 3.72 -4.84
CA THR A 406 0.77 4.14 -4.55
C THR A 406 0.47 5.43 -5.32
N GLY A 407 -0.16 5.28 -6.48
CA GLY A 407 -0.38 6.40 -7.41
C GLY A 407 -1.54 7.32 -7.05
N TYR A 408 -2.46 6.86 -6.19
CA TYR A 408 -3.65 7.62 -5.82
C TYR A 408 -4.17 7.24 -4.44
N VAL A 409 -4.42 8.24 -3.58
CA VAL A 409 -4.92 8.06 -2.21
C VAL A 409 -6.02 9.09 -1.94
N HIS A 410 -7.16 8.63 -1.42
CA HIS A 410 -8.27 9.52 -1.08
C HIS A 410 -9.06 8.99 0.12
N GLU A 411 -9.38 9.86 1.08
CA GLU A 411 -10.20 9.55 2.25
C GLU A 411 -11.52 10.32 2.21
N VAL A 412 -12.63 9.58 2.25
CA VAL A 412 -13.99 10.09 2.22
C VAL A 412 -14.49 10.29 3.65
N TYR A 413 -14.84 11.52 4.01
CA TYR A 413 -15.32 11.82 5.37
C TYR A 413 -16.85 11.80 5.47
N ASP A 414 -17.39 10.97 6.36
CA ASP A 414 -18.81 10.95 6.73
C ASP A 414 -18.98 10.40 8.15
N ASP A 415 -19.85 11.03 8.96
CA ASP A 415 -20.08 10.60 10.35
C ASP A 415 -20.63 9.16 10.46
N GLY A 416 -21.23 8.59 9.41
CA GLY A 416 -21.63 7.18 9.41
C GLY A 416 -20.44 6.22 9.54
N PHE A 417 -19.24 6.60 9.06
CA PHE A 417 -18.03 5.79 9.22
C PHE A 417 -17.48 5.81 10.65
N VAL A 418 -18.04 6.62 11.55
CA VAL A 418 -17.80 6.48 13.00
C VAL A 418 -18.35 5.15 13.52
N ALA A 419 -19.35 4.53 12.85
CA ALA A 419 -19.78 3.18 13.19
C ALA A 419 -18.62 2.19 13.02
N LYS A 420 -17.98 2.22 11.85
CA LYS A 420 -16.83 1.40 11.50
C LYS A 420 -16.18 1.96 10.24
N ARG A 421 -14.85 2.08 10.24
CA ARG A 421 -14.07 2.57 9.10
C ARG A 421 -14.32 1.75 7.84
N MET A 422 -14.16 2.41 6.69
CA MET A 422 -13.91 1.77 5.41
C MET A 422 -12.41 1.84 5.07
N GLU A 423 -11.74 0.70 4.93
CA GLU A 423 -10.34 0.56 4.52
C GLU A 423 -10.27 -0.29 3.26
N LEU A 424 -10.06 0.34 2.10
CA LEU A 424 -9.96 -0.34 0.80
C LEU A 424 -8.59 -0.11 0.16
N GLY A 425 -7.98 -1.21 -0.29
CA GLY A 425 -6.80 -1.20 -1.14
C GLY A 425 -7.15 -1.79 -2.49
N ALA A 426 -6.70 -1.15 -3.57
CA ALA A 426 -6.77 -1.70 -4.91
C ALA A 426 -5.38 -1.76 -5.54
N VAL A 427 -5.09 -2.81 -6.30
CA VAL A 427 -3.78 -3.03 -6.93
C VAL A 427 -3.91 -3.32 -8.42
N VAL A 428 -2.85 -3.02 -9.16
CA VAL A 428 -2.70 -3.33 -10.59
C VAL A 428 -1.40 -4.10 -10.80
N ALA A 429 -1.50 -5.17 -11.58
CA ALA A 429 -0.40 -6.07 -11.88
C ALA A 429 -0.41 -6.45 -13.37
N ALA A 430 0.73 -6.90 -13.87
CA ALA A 430 0.83 -7.40 -15.24
C ALA A 430 1.78 -8.58 -15.37
N ALA A 431 1.49 -9.45 -16.33
CA ALA A 431 2.33 -10.60 -16.68
C ALA A 431 2.34 -10.83 -18.20
N PRO A 432 3.46 -11.27 -18.79
CA PRO A 432 3.44 -11.81 -20.15
C PRO A 432 2.53 -13.04 -20.21
N LYS A 433 1.65 -13.09 -21.22
CA LYS A 433 0.60 -14.12 -21.30
C LYS A 433 1.17 -15.54 -21.34
N ASP A 434 2.35 -15.73 -21.94
CA ASP A 434 3.02 -17.02 -22.06
C ASP A 434 3.60 -17.55 -20.73
N GLN A 435 3.76 -16.69 -19.71
CA GLN A 435 4.27 -17.06 -18.39
C GLN A 435 3.18 -17.54 -17.43
N VAL A 436 1.92 -17.26 -17.74
CA VAL A 436 0.77 -17.62 -16.89
C VAL A 436 0.14 -18.90 -17.41
N LYS A 437 0.45 -20.02 -16.77
CA LYS A 437 -0.18 -21.32 -17.06
C LYS A 437 -1.39 -21.53 -16.17
N ARG A 438 -2.55 -21.78 -16.77
CA ARG A 438 -3.80 -22.13 -16.09
C ARG A 438 -4.14 -23.59 -16.33
N LEU A 439 -3.35 -24.49 -15.74
CA LEU A 439 -3.50 -25.93 -15.93
C LEU A 439 -4.20 -26.58 -14.74
N GLU A 440 -4.87 -27.70 -14.98
CA GLU A 440 -5.42 -28.53 -13.91
C GLU A 440 -4.31 -29.36 -13.24
N PRO A 441 -4.24 -29.41 -11.90
CA PRO A 441 -3.35 -30.32 -11.19
C PRO A 441 -3.67 -31.78 -11.48
N LEU A 442 -2.64 -32.56 -11.75
CA LEU A 442 -2.73 -34.00 -11.98
C LEU A 442 -2.27 -34.76 -10.74
N LYS A 443 -2.66 -36.04 -10.66
CA LYS A 443 -2.15 -36.98 -9.65
C LYS A 443 -0.62 -36.94 -9.60
N ASP A 444 -0.07 -37.05 -8.39
CA ASP A 444 1.37 -37.05 -8.09
C ASP A 444 2.06 -35.69 -8.30
N HIS A 445 1.37 -34.65 -8.80
CA HIS A 445 1.85 -33.28 -8.63
C HIS A 445 2.00 -32.96 -7.15
N ILE A 446 2.95 -32.09 -6.82
CA ILE A 446 3.27 -31.73 -5.45
C ILE A 446 2.92 -30.28 -5.18
N VAL A 447 2.62 -29.97 -3.92
CA VAL A 447 2.39 -28.61 -3.45
C VAL A 447 3.58 -28.15 -2.63
N LEU A 448 4.18 -27.03 -3.04
CA LEU A 448 5.18 -26.32 -2.27
C LEU A 448 4.56 -25.08 -1.62
N LEU A 449 4.87 -24.87 -0.34
CA LEU A 449 4.63 -23.62 0.38
C LEU A 449 5.90 -22.79 0.32
N ILE A 450 5.80 -21.55 -0.15
CA ILE A 450 6.91 -20.60 -0.26
C ILE A 450 6.59 -19.36 0.59
N GLY A 451 7.61 -18.80 1.26
CA GLY A 451 7.51 -17.51 1.95
C GLY A 451 7.56 -17.63 3.48
N GLY A 452 6.69 -16.86 4.15
CA GLY A 452 6.68 -16.69 5.60
C GLY A 452 6.44 -17.96 6.41
N ARG A 453 6.91 -17.95 7.67
CA ARG A 453 6.68 -19.03 8.64
C ARG A 453 5.33 -18.88 9.33
N THR A 454 4.75 -20.00 9.75
CA THR A 454 3.42 -20.09 10.36
C THR A 454 3.48 -19.84 11.87
N GLY A 455 2.60 -18.99 12.38
CA GLY A 455 2.41 -18.68 13.80
C GLY A 455 0.93 -18.70 14.20
N ARG A 456 0.62 -18.29 15.44
CA ARG A 456 -0.76 -18.02 15.89
C ARG A 456 -1.28 -16.67 15.37
N ASP A 457 -1.25 -16.50 14.06
CA ASP A 457 -1.64 -15.26 13.40
C ASP A 457 -3.02 -15.45 12.76
N GLY A 458 -3.97 -14.56 13.06
CA GLY A 458 -5.31 -14.56 12.46
C GLY A 458 -6.14 -15.81 12.72
N ILE A 459 -5.86 -16.56 13.78
CA ILE A 459 -6.61 -17.78 14.09
C ILE A 459 -8.05 -17.39 14.44
N GLY A 460 -8.97 -17.69 13.53
CA GLY A 460 -10.37 -17.29 13.63
C GLY A 460 -10.69 -15.93 13.00
N GLY A 461 -9.76 -15.27 12.29
CA GLY A 461 -9.97 -13.97 11.64
C GLY A 461 -11.14 -13.96 10.65
N ALA A 462 -11.23 -14.98 9.77
CA ALA A 462 -12.38 -15.18 8.89
C ALA A 462 -13.72 -15.23 9.66
N THR A 463 -13.74 -15.90 10.81
CA THR A 463 -14.94 -15.99 11.66
C THR A 463 -15.20 -14.72 12.47
N GLY A 464 -14.16 -14.01 12.91
CA GLY A 464 -14.20 -12.78 13.69
C GLY A 464 -14.73 -11.60 12.87
N SER A 465 -14.32 -11.50 11.60
CA SER A 465 -14.83 -10.49 10.65
C SER A 465 -16.35 -10.54 10.44
N SER A 466 -16.95 -11.71 10.69
CA SER A 466 -18.40 -11.98 10.59
C SER A 466 -19.17 -11.69 11.89
N LYS A 467 -18.48 -11.37 13.01
CA LYS A 467 -19.08 -11.12 14.34
C LYS A 467 -19.28 -9.61 14.60
N SER A 468 -20.21 -9.28 15.49
CA SER A 468 -20.46 -7.88 15.92
C SER A 468 -19.48 -7.44 17.01
N HIS A 469 -19.09 -6.17 16.97
CA HIS A 469 -18.31 -5.55 18.04
C HIS A 469 -19.18 -5.33 19.28
N GLU A 470 -18.80 -5.98 20.38
CA GLU A 470 -19.33 -5.70 21.73
C GLU A 470 -18.16 -5.44 22.68
N LEU A 471 -18.36 -4.55 23.66
CA LEU A 471 -17.38 -4.15 24.70
C LEU A 471 -16.68 -5.32 25.44
N LYS A 472 -17.18 -6.56 25.36
CA LYS A 472 -16.65 -7.75 26.04
C LYS A 472 -15.57 -8.54 25.29
N THR A 473 -15.25 -8.22 24.02
CA THR A 473 -14.43 -9.08 23.12
C THR A 473 -12.95 -8.69 23.00
N THR A 474 -12.50 -7.62 23.67
CA THR A 474 -11.17 -7.02 23.46
C THR A 474 -9.99 -7.93 23.83
N THR A 475 -10.14 -8.91 24.72
CA THR A 475 -9.07 -9.86 25.08
C THR A 475 -8.93 -11.05 24.13
N THR A 476 -9.97 -11.39 23.36
CA THR A 476 -9.93 -12.46 22.34
C THR A 476 -9.56 -11.94 20.95
N ALA A 477 -9.76 -10.64 20.69
CA ALA A 477 -9.44 -9.98 19.42
C ALA A 477 -7.94 -9.89 19.10
N GLY A 478 -7.06 -10.11 20.09
CA GLY A 478 -5.59 -10.11 19.93
C GLY A 478 -5.06 -11.13 18.92
N ALA A 479 -5.75 -12.25 18.75
CA ALA A 479 -5.38 -13.30 17.79
C ALA A 479 -5.83 -12.99 16.35
N GLU A 480 -6.71 -12.00 16.14
CA GLU A 480 -7.34 -11.71 14.85
C GLU A 480 -6.55 -10.67 14.02
N VAL A 481 -5.70 -9.86 14.65
CA VAL A 481 -4.92 -8.82 13.99
C VAL A 481 -3.48 -9.28 13.75
N GLN A 482 -2.99 -9.04 12.54
CA GLN A 482 -1.71 -9.51 12.04
C GLN A 482 -0.81 -8.35 11.65
N LYS A 483 0.50 -8.52 11.80
CA LYS A 483 1.52 -7.62 11.21
C LYS A 483 2.19 -8.34 10.07
N GLY A 484 2.13 -7.75 8.88
CA GLY A 484 2.78 -8.30 7.71
C GLY A 484 4.28 -7.98 7.65
N ASN A 485 4.99 -8.74 6.83
CA ASN A 485 6.42 -8.63 6.53
C ASN A 485 6.65 -8.33 5.03
N PRO A 486 6.57 -7.06 4.61
CA PRO A 486 6.67 -6.66 3.20
C PRO A 486 7.97 -7.12 2.53
N VAL A 487 9.05 -7.26 3.30
CA VAL A 487 10.37 -7.69 2.82
C VAL A 487 10.34 -9.14 2.32
N GLU A 488 9.58 -10.02 2.96
CA GLU A 488 9.43 -11.42 2.51
C GLU A 488 8.55 -11.49 1.26
N GLU A 489 7.44 -10.75 1.22
CA GLU A 489 6.53 -10.74 0.06
C GLU A 489 7.19 -10.17 -1.21
N ARG A 490 8.06 -9.16 -1.08
CA ARG A 490 8.86 -8.63 -2.20
C ARG A 490 9.66 -9.73 -2.91
N LYS A 491 10.25 -10.65 -2.13
CA LYS A 491 11.07 -11.74 -2.69
C LYS A 491 10.20 -12.67 -3.54
N ILE A 492 8.96 -12.94 -3.10
CA ILE A 492 7.98 -13.73 -3.85
C ILE A 492 7.65 -13.06 -5.18
N GLN A 493 7.44 -11.74 -5.19
CA GLN A 493 7.19 -10.98 -6.43
C GLN A 493 8.35 -11.11 -7.43
N ARG A 494 9.61 -11.03 -6.97
CA ARG A 494 10.78 -11.22 -7.85
C ARG A 494 10.87 -12.66 -8.37
N LEU A 495 10.60 -13.65 -7.52
CA LEU A 495 10.58 -15.06 -7.90
C LEU A 495 9.57 -15.31 -9.03
N PHE A 496 8.34 -14.79 -8.91
CA PHE A 496 7.30 -14.95 -9.94
C PHE A 496 7.52 -14.08 -11.19
N ARG A 497 8.38 -13.08 -11.12
CA ARG A 497 8.81 -12.36 -12.32
C ARG A 497 9.84 -13.15 -13.15
N ASN A 498 10.41 -14.22 -12.59
CA ASN A 498 11.34 -15.09 -13.31
C ASN A 498 10.58 -16.09 -14.20
N LYS A 499 10.64 -15.87 -15.51
CA LYS A 499 10.04 -16.74 -16.54
C LYS A 499 10.33 -18.23 -16.33
N ALA A 500 11.56 -18.59 -15.99
CA ALA A 500 11.95 -20.00 -15.81
C ALA A 500 11.26 -20.69 -14.61
N VAL A 501 10.83 -19.90 -13.62
CA VAL A 501 10.04 -20.36 -12.48
C VAL A 501 8.56 -20.36 -12.84
N SER A 502 8.05 -19.26 -13.36
CA SER A 502 6.61 -19.08 -13.61
C SER A 502 6.05 -20.07 -14.62
N GLU A 503 6.83 -20.43 -15.65
CA GLU A 503 6.46 -21.47 -16.62
C GLU A 503 6.36 -22.87 -16.01
N LYS A 504 6.89 -23.12 -14.80
CA LYS A 504 6.82 -24.44 -14.15
C LYS A 504 5.66 -24.57 -13.18
N ILE A 505 5.01 -23.46 -12.85
CA ILE A 505 3.88 -23.44 -11.93
C ILE A 505 2.62 -23.84 -12.70
N VAL A 506 2.03 -24.98 -12.32
CA VAL A 506 0.80 -25.54 -12.90
C VAL A 506 -0.41 -24.73 -12.44
N ARG A 507 -0.46 -24.46 -11.12
CA ARG A 507 -1.52 -23.71 -10.44
C ARG A 507 -0.92 -23.05 -9.19
N CYS A 508 -1.47 -21.91 -8.77
CA CYS A 508 -1.02 -21.18 -7.59
C CYS A 508 -2.22 -20.64 -6.82
N ASN A 509 -2.08 -20.51 -5.51
CA ASN A 509 -3.05 -19.84 -4.66
C ASN A 509 -2.30 -19.04 -3.57
N ASP A 510 -2.88 -17.93 -3.12
CA ASP A 510 -2.36 -17.15 -2.00
C ASP A 510 -2.84 -17.71 -0.66
N PHE A 511 -2.12 -17.36 0.41
CA PHE A 511 -2.59 -17.60 1.77
C PHE A 511 -3.31 -16.32 2.28
N GLY A 512 -4.63 -16.42 2.37
CA GLY A 512 -5.51 -15.44 3.01
C GLY A 512 -6.28 -16.07 4.18
N ALA A 513 -7.60 -15.91 4.16
CA ALA A 513 -8.51 -16.46 5.15
C ALA A 513 -8.45 -18.01 5.20
N GLY A 514 -8.37 -18.57 6.41
CA GLY A 514 -8.36 -20.01 6.63
C GLY A 514 -7.04 -20.75 6.33
N GLY A 515 -5.96 -20.06 5.96
CA GLY A 515 -4.61 -20.63 6.00
C GLY A 515 -4.40 -21.86 5.10
N VAL A 516 -3.70 -22.87 5.62
CA VAL A 516 -3.34 -24.09 4.87
C VAL A 516 -4.59 -24.83 4.38
N CYS A 517 -5.65 -24.88 5.19
CA CYS A 517 -6.83 -25.67 4.84
C CYS A 517 -7.54 -25.13 3.59
N VAL A 518 -7.63 -23.80 3.43
CA VAL A 518 -8.26 -23.15 2.28
C VAL A 518 -7.25 -23.04 1.14
N ALA A 519 -6.13 -22.34 1.35
CA ALA A 519 -5.16 -22.02 0.30
C ALA A 519 -4.63 -23.26 -0.42
N VAL A 520 -4.26 -24.30 0.32
CA VAL A 520 -3.80 -25.57 -0.27
C VAL A 520 -4.99 -26.43 -0.71
N GLY A 521 -6.07 -26.48 0.09
CA GLY A 521 -7.24 -27.33 -0.18
C GLY A 521 -8.01 -26.97 -1.45
N GLU A 522 -7.94 -25.72 -1.92
CA GLU A 522 -8.57 -25.26 -3.16
C GLU A 522 -7.76 -25.59 -4.42
N LEU A 523 -6.48 -25.95 -4.30
CA LEU A 523 -5.63 -26.21 -5.45
C LEU A 523 -6.11 -27.40 -6.27
N ALA A 524 -6.56 -28.47 -5.60
CA ALA A 524 -6.97 -29.71 -6.26
C ALA A 524 -8.08 -30.43 -5.47
N PRO A 525 -8.95 -31.22 -6.15
CA PRO A 525 -10.06 -31.91 -5.50
C PRO A 525 -9.61 -33.02 -4.54
N GLY A 526 -8.42 -33.61 -4.73
CA GLY A 526 -7.85 -34.63 -3.85
C GLY A 526 -6.45 -34.25 -3.41
N LEU A 527 -6.22 -34.14 -2.10
CA LEU A 527 -4.94 -33.69 -1.53
C LEU A 527 -4.61 -34.45 -0.25
N ASN A 528 -3.35 -34.85 -0.13
CA ASN A 528 -2.77 -35.30 1.14
C ASN A 528 -1.76 -34.28 1.65
N ILE A 529 -2.10 -33.59 2.74
CA ILE A 529 -1.33 -32.50 3.34
C ILE A 529 -0.63 -33.00 4.61
N ASN A 530 0.68 -32.74 4.71
CA ASN A 530 1.47 -33.01 5.90
C ASN A 530 1.76 -31.73 6.67
N LEU A 531 1.07 -31.52 7.79
CA LEU A 531 1.25 -30.33 8.64
C LEU A 531 2.57 -30.37 9.41
N ASP A 532 3.20 -31.54 9.60
CA ASP A 532 4.52 -31.64 10.22
C ASP A 532 5.62 -30.95 9.38
N ALA A 533 5.37 -30.78 8.08
CA ALA A 533 6.30 -30.12 7.16
C ALA A 533 6.19 -28.58 7.17
N VAL A 534 5.10 -28.02 7.69
CA VAL A 534 4.87 -26.57 7.68
C VAL A 534 5.90 -25.87 8.57
N LEU A 535 6.59 -24.86 8.03
CA LEU A 535 7.59 -24.08 8.77
C LEU A 535 6.90 -23.21 9.83
N LYS A 536 7.46 -23.17 11.04
CA LYS A 536 6.87 -22.52 12.22
C LYS A 536 7.73 -21.37 12.73
N LYS A 537 7.10 -20.29 13.22
CA LYS A 537 7.79 -19.18 13.90
C LYS A 537 8.36 -19.62 15.25
N TYR A 538 7.62 -20.45 15.97
CA TYR A 538 7.96 -21.02 17.27
C TYR A 538 7.32 -22.40 17.43
N GLU A 539 7.88 -23.23 18.31
CA GLU A 539 7.28 -24.52 18.66
C GLU A 539 6.06 -24.34 19.56
N GLY A 540 5.21 -25.37 19.66
CA GLY A 540 4.01 -25.34 20.51
C GLY A 540 2.68 -25.17 19.78
N LEU A 541 2.67 -25.09 18.44
CA LEU A 541 1.43 -25.00 17.64
C LEU A 541 0.71 -26.36 17.58
N THR A 542 -0.60 -26.37 17.79
CA THR A 542 -1.43 -27.57 17.61
C THR A 542 -1.70 -27.85 16.13
N GLY A 543 -2.18 -29.05 15.80
CA GLY A 543 -2.59 -29.39 14.43
C GLY A 543 -3.70 -28.50 13.91
N THR A 544 -4.67 -28.14 14.77
CA THR A 544 -5.73 -27.18 14.45
C THR A 544 -5.15 -25.81 14.11
N GLU A 545 -4.25 -25.27 14.95
CA GLU A 545 -3.64 -23.95 14.74
C GLU A 545 -2.83 -23.90 13.43
N LEU A 546 -2.09 -24.96 13.09
CA LEU A 546 -1.36 -25.05 11.81
C LEU A 546 -2.29 -25.09 10.59
N ALA A 547 -3.42 -25.79 10.70
CA ALA A 547 -4.35 -25.94 9.58
C ALA A 547 -5.05 -24.62 9.20
N ILE A 548 -5.41 -23.81 10.19
CA ILE A 548 -6.23 -22.59 9.99
C ILE A 548 -5.48 -21.27 10.18
N SER A 549 -4.18 -21.31 10.48
CA SER A 549 -3.37 -20.09 10.67
C SER A 549 -3.32 -19.24 9.40
N GLU A 550 -3.64 -17.96 9.55
CA GLU A 550 -3.70 -16.97 8.48
C GLU A 550 -2.41 -16.14 8.37
N SER A 551 -1.27 -16.64 8.87
CA SER A 551 0.04 -15.98 8.73
C SER A 551 0.27 -15.44 7.30
N GLN A 552 0.79 -14.22 7.21
CA GLN A 552 0.95 -13.49 5.96
C GLN A 552 2.17 -13.94 5.14
N GLU A 553 2.31 -13.38 3.93
CA GLU A 553 3.44 -13.55 3.01
C GLU A 553 3.75 -14.99 2.61
N ARG A 554 2.71 -15.80 2.38
CA ARG A 554 2.83 -17.19 1.93
C ARG A 554 2.09 -17.39 0.60
N MET A 555 2.66 -18.24 -0.25
CA MET A 555 2.04 -18.72 -1.49
C MET A 555 2.12 -20.25 -1.55
N ALA A 556 1.08 -20.88 -2.12
CA ALA A 556 1.09 -22.29 -2.45
C ALA A 556 1.21 -22.46 -3.96
N ILE A 557 2.17 -23.25 -4.42
CA ILE A 557 2.34 -23.56 -5.84
C ILE A 557 2.24 -25.06 -6.09
N VAL A 558 1.54 -25.43 -7.15
CA VAL A 558 1.49 -26.79 -7.69
C VAL A 558 2.52 -26.90 -8.80
N ILE A 559 3.39 -27.91 -8.72
CA ILE A 559 4.40 -28.20 -9.74
C ILE A 559 4.49 -29.71 -10.02
N GLU A 560 5.13 -30.06 -11.13
CA GLU A 560 5.58 -31.43 -11.38
C GLU A 560 6.70 -31.80 -10.40
N GLU A 561 6.70 -33.04 -9.89
CA GLU A 561 7.71 -33.50 -8.92
C GLU A 561 9.15 -33.41 -9.47
N SER A 562 9.34 -33.58 -10.79
CA SER A 562 10.65 -33.45 -11.43
C SER A 562 11.24 -32.03 -11.36
N ASP A 563 10.42 -31.01 -11.13
CA ASP A 563 10.84 -29.63 -11.03
C ASP A 563 11.15 -29.19 -9.59
N GLU A 564 10.91 -30.04 -8.58
CA GLU A 564 11.06 -29.70 -7.16
C GLU A 564 12.46 -29.15 -6.83
N ALA A 565 13.51 -29.82 -7.30
CA ALA A 565 14.89 -29.43 -7.01
C ALA A 565 15.24 -28.06 -7.62
N PHE A 566 14.75 -27.78 -8.83
CA PHE A 566 14.96 -26.50 -9.51
C PHE A 566 14.25 -25.38 -8.76
N ILE A 567 12.97 -25.56 -8.42
CA ILE A 567 12.17 -24.55 -7.72
C ILE A 567 12.74 -24.27 -6.34
N LYS A 568 13.14 -25.32 -5.61
CA LYS A 568 13.80 -25.14 -4.30
C LYS A 568 15.08 -24.31 -4.40
N GLN A 569 15.90 -24.56 -5.43
CA GLN A 569 17.11 -23.78 -5.65
C GLN A 569 16.77 -22.32 -6.01
N ALA A 570 15.77 -22.08 -6.85
CA ALA A 570 15.33 -20.72 -7.21
C ALA A 570 14.82 -19.93 -6.00
N CYS A 571 14.08 -20.57 -5.08
CA CYS A 571 13.68 -19.95 -3.82
C CYS A 571 14.89 -19.60 -2.95
N ILE A 572 15.86 -20.52 -2.80
CA ILE A 572 17.10 -20.26 -2.05
C ILE A 572 17.87 -19.10 -2.66
N ASP A 573 17.98 -19.03 -3.99
CA ASP A 573 18.66 -17.94 -4.69
C ASP A 573 17.97 -16.58 -4.48
N GLU A 574 16.65 -16.56 -4.30
CA GLU A 574 15.84 -15.39 -3.91
C GLU A 574 15.77 -15.13 -2.39
N ASN A 575 16.51 -15.89 -1.58
CA ASN A 575 16.51 -15.80 -0.12
C ASN A 575 15.13 -16.08 0.53
N LEU A 576 14.38 -17.01 -0.06
CA LEU A 576 13.07 -17.50 0.37
C LEU A 576 13.15 -18.90 0.96
N GLU A 577 12.34 -19.16 2.00
CA GLU A 577 12.10 -20.51 2.49
C GLU A 577 11.03 -21.22 1.65
N VAL A 578 11.18 -22.53 1.50
CA VAL A 578 10.28 -23.36 0.69
C VAL A 578 10.21 -24.78 1.24
N VAL A 579 9.01 -25.35 1.30
CA VAL A 579 8.80 -26.71 1.80
C VAL A 579 7.67 -27.42 1.05
N ARG A 580 7.83 -28.73 0.83
CA ARG A 580 6.76 -29.58 0.29
C ARG A 580 5.75 -29.88 1.39
N VAL A 581 4.51 -29.47 1.19
CA VAL A 581 3.43 -29.64 2.18
C VAL A 581 2.38 -30.63 1.74
N ALA A 582 2.18 -30.87 0.44
CA ALA A 582 1.14 -31.78 -0.01
C ALA A 582 1.49 -32.52 -1.31
N THR A 583 0.69 -33.55 -1.60
CA THR A 583 0.69 -34.27 -2.89
C THR A 583 -0.75 -34.38 -3.39
N VAL A 584 -0.96 -34.16 -4.69
CA VAL A 584 -2.25 -34.26 -5.36
C VAL A 584 -2.60 -35.74 -5.56
N THR A 585 -3.84 -36.10 -5.23
CA THR A 585 -4.36 -37.47 -5.29
C THR A 585 -5.64 -37.56 -6.13
N ASP A 586 -5.99 -38.77 -6.55
CA ASP A 586 -7.21 -39.08 -7.32
C ASP A 586 -8.36 -39.60 -6.44
N ASN A 587 -8.25 -39.46 -5.11
CA ASN A 587 -9.22 -39.97 -4.15
C ASN A 587 -10.41 -39.02 -3.90
N ASN A 588 -10.38 -37.78 -4.43
CA ASN A 588 -11.39 -36.73 -4.20
C ASN A 588 -11.66 -36.44 -2.71
N ARG A 589 -10.59 -36.43 -1.89
CA ARG A 589 -10.66 -36.13 -0.46
C ARG A 589 -9.58 -35.15 -0.05
N LEU A 590 -9.90 -34.31 0.93
CA LEU A 590 -8.93 -33.46 1.62
C LEU A 590 -8.49 -34.18 2.90
N THR A 591 -7.25 -34.65 2.94
CA THR A 591 -6.67 -35.30 4.12
C THR A 591 -5.51 -34.49 4.68
N MET A 592 -5.46 -34.31 6.00
CA MET A 592 -4.34 -33.66 6.70
C MET A 592 -3.80 -34.54 7.83
N SER A 593 -2.49 -34.68 7.90
CA SER A 593 -1.80 -35.40 8.98
C SER A 593 -0.92 -34.48 9.84
N TYR A 594 -0.89 -34.73 11.15
CA TYR A 594 0.00 -34.08 12.11
C TYR A 594 0.44 -35.07 13.19
N LEU A 595 1.72 -35.08 13.55
CA LEU A 595 2.32 -36.00 14.53
C LEU A 595 1.98 -37.48 14.23
N GLY A 596 1.94 -37.83 12.94
CA GLY A 596 1.60 -39.18 12.46
C GLY A 596 0.12 -39.58 12.59
N GLN A 597 -0.78 -38.66 12.94
CA GLN A 597 -2.23 -38.88 13.02
C GLN A 597 -2.96 -38.11 11.93
N THR A 598 -3.96 -38.73 11.30
CA THR A 598 -4.89 -38.02 10.41
C THR A 598 -5.87 -37.22 11.25
N ILE A 599 -5.82 -35.89 11.11
CA ILE A 599 -6.67 -34.97 11.87
C ILE A 599 -7.77 -34.34 11.01
N VAL A 600 -7.67 -34.42 9.69
CA VAL A 600 -8.74 -34.04 8.75
C VAL A 600 -8.85 -35.12 7.69
N ASP A 601 -10.07 -35.59 7.43
CA ASP A 601 -10.39 -36.51 6.35
C ASP A 601 -11.84 -36.27 5.87
N ILE A 602 -12.00 -35.39 4.88
CA ILE A 602 -13.31 -34.91 4.40
C ILE A 602 -13.46 -35.17 2.90
N ASP A 603 -14.64 -35.65 2.48
CA ASP A 603 -15.01 -35.80 1.07
C ASP A 603 -15.12 -34.45 0.35
N ARG A 604 -14.58 -34.35 -0.86
CA ARG A 604 -14.58 -33.09 -1.62
C ARG A 604 -16.00 -32.61 -1.95
N ALA A 605 -16.90 -33.52 -2.34
CA ALA A 605 -18.26 -33.15 -2.68
C ALA A 605 -19.04 -32.65 -1.45
N PHE A 606 -18.72 -33.16 -0.25
CA PHE A 606 -19.29 -32.63 0.99
C PHE A 606 -18.73 -31.25 1.35
N LEU A 607 -17.41 -31.05 1.23
CA LEU A 607 -16.78 -29.74 1.46
C LEU A 607 -17.42 -28.66 0.57
N ASP A 608 -17.68 -28.98 -0.71
CA ASP A 608 -18.31 -28.11 -1.71
C ASP A 608 -19.85 -27.97 -1.54
N LYS A 609 -20.49 -28.75 -0.65
CA LYS A 609 -21.95 -28.76 -0.43
C LYS A 609 -22.46 -27.45 0.19
N ASN A 610 -21.56 -26.63 0.72
CA ASN A 610 -21.84 -25.23 1.01
C ASN A 610 -22.98 -25.08 2.06
N GLY A 611 -22.89 -25.76 3.20
CA GLY A 611 -23.82 -25.61 4.34
C GLY A 611 -25.32 -25.73 4.00
N ALA A 612 -26.17 -25.13 4.84
CA ALA A 612 -27.61 -25.08 4.64
C ALA A 612 -28.04 -23.94 3.68
N SER A 613 -29.12 -24.14 2.93
CA SER A 613 -29.72 -23.08 2.10
C SER A 613 -30.43 -22.03 2.97
N ARG A 614 -30.21 -20.75 2.67
CA ARG A 614 -30.82 -19.62 3.39
C ARG A 614 -31.83 -18.88 2.52
N PHE A 615 -32.84 -18.29 3.15
CA PHE A 615 -33.94 -17.59 2.48
C PHE A 615 -34.18 -16.24 3.15
N GLN A 616 -34.49 -15.22 2.36
CA GLN A 616 -34.80 -13.89 2.88
C GLN A 616 -35.78 -13.12 1.98
N ASP A 617 -36.64 -12.32 2.60
CA ASP A 617 -37.49 -11.34 1.91
C ASP A 617 -36.79 -9.98 1.79
N ILE A 618 -37.06 -9.24 0.72
CA ILE A 618 -36.49 -7.93 0.44
C ILE A 618 -37.59 -6.87 0.34
N GLU A 619 -37.38 -5.73 0.99
CA GLU A 619 -38.20 -4.52 0.87
C GLU A 619 -37.33 -3.36 0.38
N VAL A 620 -37.59 -2.84 -0.82
CA VAL A 620 -36.89 -1.67 -1.38
C VAL A 620 -37.68 -0.40 -1.08
N LYS A 621 -37.06 0.52 -0.34
CA LYS A 621 -37.63 1.85 -0.06
C LYS A 621 -37.32 2.83 -1.19
N LEU A 622 -38.26 3.74 -1.46
CA LEU A 622 -38.06 4.80 -2.45
C LEU A 622 -37.31 5.99 -1.85
N PRO A 623 -36.48 6.69 -2.65
CA PRO A 623 -35.83 7.90 -2.18
C PRO A 623 -36.83 9.06 -2.03
N ASP A 624 -36.56 9.93 -1.06
CA ASP A 624 -37.31 11.17 -0.84
C ASP A 624 -36.78 12.26 -1.79
N PHE A 625 -37.48 12.46 -2.92
CA PHE A 625 -37.10 13.46 -3.93
C PHE A 625 -37.28 14.91 -3.46
N ASP A 626 -38.06 15.16 -2.40
CA ASP A 626 -38.18 16.50 -1.81
C ASP A 626 -36.92 16.87 -0.99
N LYS A 627 -36.10 15.87 -0.61
CA LYS A 627 -34.84 16.02 0.14
C LYS A 627 -33.64 15.49 -0.65
N THR A 628 -33.62 15.79 -1.94
CA THR A 628 -32.52 15.42 -2.84
C THR A 628 -31.21 16.17 -2.51
N PRO A 629 -30.03 15.52 -2.59
CA PRO A 629 -28.74 16.14 -2.33
C PRO A 629 -28.26 17.11 -3.44
N PHE A 630 -29.01 17.19 -4.55
CA PHE A 630 -28.71 18.02 -5.72
C PHE A 630 -29.33 19.43 -5.66
N THR A 631 -30.17 19.73 -4.67
CA THR A 631 -30.77 21.06 -4.51
C THR A 631 -29.78 22.03 -3.89
N ASN A 632 -29.45 23.10 -4.60
CA ASN A 632 -28.62 24.19 -4.09
C ASN A 632 -29.44 25.42 -3.73
N GLN A 633 -28.96 26.16 -2.74
CA GLN A 633 -29.52 27.46 -2.37
C GLN A 633 -28.83 28.57 -3.16
N ALA A 634 -29.57 29.62 -3.49
CA ALA A 634 -29.03 30.81 -4.14
C ALA A 634 -27.89 31.42 -3.31
N GLN A 635 -26.79 31.74 -3.98
CA GLN A 635 -25.60 32.32 -3.36
C GLN A 635 -25.47 33.79 -3.75
N THR A 636 -24.98 34.63 -2.84
CA THR A 636 -24.90 36.09 -3.06
C THR A 636 -23.46 36.63 -3.06
N SER A 637 -22.46 35.82 -2.72
CA SER A 637 -21.05 36.20 -2.76
C SER A 637 -20.21 35.05 -3.29
N PHE A 638 -19.41 35.33 -4.31
CA PHE A 638 -18.48 34.37 -4.89
C PHE A 638 -17.35 34.01 -3.93
N VAL A 639 -16.77 34.99 -3.23
CA VAL A 639 -15.65 34.77 -2.32
C VAL A 639 -16.08 33.89 -1.16
N GLU A 640 -17.19 34.19 -0.49
CA GLU A 640 -17.64 33.40 0.65
C GLU A 640 -18.08 31.99 0.24
N THR A 641 -18.70 31.85 -0.95
CA THR A 641 -19.00 30.51 -1.51
C THR A 641 -17.73 29.71 -1.79
N SER A 642 -16.71 30.34 -2.38
CA SER A 642 -15.42 29.69 -2.66
C SER A 642 -14.74 29.21 -1.38
N LYS A 643 -14.70 30.04 -0.34
CA LYS A 643 -14.11 29.68 0.97
C LYS A 643 -14.85 28.52 1.61
N GLU A 644 -16.19 28.55 1.59
CA GLU A 644 -17.02 27.49 2.13
C GLU A 644 -16.76 26.17 1.40
N VAL A 645 -16.84 26.16 0.07
CA VAL A 645 -16.58 24.98 -0.78
C VAL A 645 -15.20 24.39 -0.49
N LEU A 646 -14.14 25.21 -0.53
CA LEU A 646 -12.77 24.75 -0.31
C LEU A 646 -12.52 24.25 1.13
N SER A 647 -13.35 24.67 2.09
CA SER A 647 -13.26 24.26 3.50
C SER A 647 -14.03 22.97 3.84
N ARG A 648 -14.85 22.44 2.92
CA ARG A 648 -15.60 21.19 3.15
C ARG A 648 -14.64 20.01 3.22
N LEU A 649 -14.90 19.07 4.13
CA LEU A 649 -14.12 17.83 4.22
C LEU A 649 -14.21 16.97 2.93
N SER A 650 -15.30 17.09 2.17
CA SER A 650 -15.47 16.44 0.88
C SER A 650 -14.63 17.05 -0.25
N VAL A 651 -14.06 18.24 -0.03
CA VAL A 651 -13.35 19.02 -1.06
C VAL A 651 -11.88 19.26 -0.70
N CYS A 652 -11.58 19.52 0.58
CA CYS A 652 -10.31 20.05 1.06
C CYS A 652 -9.07 19.23 0.68
N GLY A 653 -7.90 19.83 0.86
CA GLY A 653 -6.61 19.24 0.52
C GLY A 653 -6.23 18.06 1.40
N GLN A 654 -5.88 16.95 0.74
CA GLN A 654 -5.36 15.74 1.39
C GLN A 654 -3.89 15.48 1.08
N LYS A 655 -3.16 16.50 0.60
CA LYS A 655 -1.76 16.39 0.17
C LYS A 655 -0.86 15.77 1.26
N GLY A 656 -0.98 16.20 2.52
CA GLY A 656 -0.20 15.64 3.63
C GLY A 656 -0.48 14.16 3.93
N LEU A 657 -1.67 13.65 3.59
CA LEU A 657 -1.98 12.22 3.63
C LEU A 657 -1.31 11.49 2.46
N VAL A 658 -1.45 12.01 1.24
CA VAL A 658 -0.92 11.41 0.01
C VAL A 658 0.60 11.32 0.01
N GLU A 659 1.31 12.33 0.51
CA GLU A 659 2.78 12.36 0.57
C GLU A 659 3.39 11.30 1.49
N ARG A 660 2.59 10.54 2.24
CA ARG A 660 3.09 9.41 3.06
C ARG A 660 3.44 8.19 2.20
N PHE A 661 2.90 8.14 0.99
CA PHE A 661 2.97 6.98 0.10
C PHE A 661 3.92 7.25 -1.06
N ASP A 662 4.82 6.31 -1.35
CA ASP A 662 5.75 6.42 -2.48
C ASP A 662 4.98 6.36 -3.80
N SER A 663 5.06 7.44 -4.57
CA SER A 663 4.39 7.58 -5.87
C SER A 663 5.34 7.50 -7.06
N SER A 664 6.61 7.13 -6.85
CA SER A 664 7.67 7.20 -7.88
C SER A 664 8.48 5.91 -8.06
N ILE A 665 8.49 5.01 -7.06
CA ILE A 665 9.20 3.72 -7.11
C ILE A 665 8.80 2.89 -8.35
N GLY A 666 9.71 2.08 -8.88
CA GLY A 666 9.47 1.23 -10.06
C GLY A 666 9.52 2.00 -11.39
N ASN A 667 9.68 3.32 -11.31
CA ASN A 667 9.94 4.21 -12.43
C ASN A 667 8.91 4.00 -13.56
N GLY A 668 7.63 3.90 -13.19
CA GLY A 668 6.51 3.67 -14.12
C GLY A 668 5.45 4.76 -14.10
N THR A 669 5.48 5.67 -13.12
CA THR A 669 4.45 6.69 -12.90
C THR A 669 4.35 7.66 -14.08
N VAL A 670 3.19 7.69 -14.74
CA VAL A 670 2.89 8.63 -15.83
C VAL A 670 2.36 9.94 -15.24
N LEU A 671 1.48 9.85 -14.24
CA LEU A 671 0.92 11.00 -13.54
C LEU A 671 1.30 10.95 -12.06
N SER A 672 2.11 11.91 -11.61
CA SER A 672 2.36 12.11 -10.18
C SER A 672 1.06 12.52 -9.49
N PRO A 673 0.79 12.15 -8.22
CA PRO A 673 -0.48 12.44 -7.57
C PRO A 673 -0.86 13.92 -7.58
N PHE A 674 0.15 14.78 -7.43
CA PHE A 674 0.04 16.23 -7.60
C PHE A 674 0.97 16.73 -8.71
N GLY A 675 0.44 17.56 -9.60
CA GLY A 675 1.15 18.14 -10.74
C GLY A 675 1.11 19.67 -10.79
N GLY A 676 1.68 20.20 -11.87
CA GLY A 676 1.86 21.63 -12.05
C GLY A 676 3.20 22.15 -11.55
N LYS A 677 3.58 23.36 -11.98
CA LYS A 677 4.78 24.08 -11.51
C LYS A 677 4.84 24.26 -9.99
N THR A 678 3.69 24.31 -9.32
CA THR A 678 3.57 24.47 -7.86
C THR A 678 3.30 23.15 -7.13
N LEU A 679 3.08 22.04 -7.87
CA LEU A 679 2.72 20.72 -7.32
C LEU A 679 1.43 20.76 -6.47
N ARG A 680 0.43 21.52 -6.89
CA ARG A 680 -0.82 21.76 -6.14
C ARG A 680 -2.10 21.21 -6.80
N THR A 681 -2.05 20.79 -8.06
CA THR A 681 -3.23 20.19 -8.73
C THR A 681 -3.24 18.69 -8.53
N GLU A 682 -4.30 18.18 -7.91
CA GLU A 682 -4.58 16.75 -7.74
C GLU A 682 -4.98 16.09 -9.08
N THR A 683 -4.58 14.84 -9.28
CA THR A 683 -4.96 14.02 -10.45
C THR A 683 -6.38 13.42 -10.33
N GLU A 684 -6.93 12.94 -11.44
CA GLU A 684 -8.27 12.31 -11.47
C GLU A 684 -8.26 10.81 -11.11
N GLY A 685 -7.08 10.21 -11.07
CA GLY A 685 -6.82 8.79 -10.86
C GLY A 685 -5.34 8.48 -11.07
N MET A 686 -4.98 7.20 -11.10
CA MET A 686 -3.60 6.77 -11.32
C MET A 686 -3.34 6.36 -12.77
N ALA A 687 -2.13 6.67 -13.25
CA ALA A 687 -1.62 6.26 -14.55
C ALA A 687 -0.17 5.77 -14.43
N ALA A 688 0.12 4.56 -14.90
CA ALA A 688 1.50 4.06 -15.00
C ALA A 688 1.74 3.17 -16.22
N LEU A 689 2.98 3.24 -16.72
CA LEU A 689 3.50 2.35 -17.74
C LEU A 689 3.52 0.90 -17.26
N ILE A 690 3.25 -0.03 -18.18
CA ILE A 690 3.39 -1.47 -17.89
C ILE A 690 4.87 -1.82 -17.70
N PRO A 691 5.28 -2.46 -16.59
CA PRO A 691 6.69 -2.64 -16.26
C PRO A 691 7.34 -3.80 -17.05
N VAL A 692 7.80 -3.50 -18.27
CA VAL A 692 8.53 -4.44 -19.13
C VAL A 692 10.03 -4.51 -18.78
N LEU A 693 10.59 -5.72 -18.65
CA LEU A 693 12.01 -5.88 -18.34
C LEU A 693 12.88 -5.72 -19.59
N GLY A 694 13.92 -4.89 -19.50
CA GLY A 694 14.91 -4.70 -20.56
C GLY A 694 14.43 -3.93 -21.79
N LYS A 695 13.21 -3.39 -21.77
CA LYS A 695 12.58 -2.67 -22.88
C LYS A 695 11.94 -1.37 -22.38
N GLU A 696 11.57 -0.50 -23.31
CA GLU A 696 10.67 0.63 -23.03
C GLU A 696 9.27 0.33 -23.58
N THR A 697 8.23 0.93 -23.01
CA THR A 697 6.84 0.80 -23.47
C THR A 697 6.15 2.15 -23.53
N THR A 698 5.17 2.29 -24.42
CA THR A 698 4.21 3.41 -24.40
C THR A 698 2.87 3.03 -23.81
N THR A 699 2.61 1.74 -23.58
CA THR A 699 1.35 1.27 -22.99
C THR A 699 1.34 1.53 -21.49
N CYS A 700 0.24 2.10 -21.00
CA CYS A 700 -0.02 2.34 -19.59
C CYS A 700 -1.39 1.79 -19.15
N SER A 701 -1.56 1.59 -17.85
CA SER A 701 -2.86 1.39 -17.21
C SER A 701 -3.38 2.70 -16.64
N LEU A 702 -4.69 2.94 -16.78
CA LEU A 702 -5.42 4.01 -16.10
C LEU A 702 -6.41 3.38 -15.12
N MET A 703 -6.41 3.85 -13.88
CA MET A 703 -7.38 3.39 -12.88
C MET A 703 -7.94 4.56 -12.07
N SER A 704 -9.25 4.55 -11.85
CA SER A 704 -9.99 5.57 -11.09
C SER A 704 -10.98 4.93 -10.12
N HIS A 705 -11.62 5.77 -9.31
CA HIS A 705 -12.70 5.35 -8.42
C HIS A 705 -13.88 6.33 -8.43
N GLY A 706 -15.06 5.88 -8.00
CA GLY A 706 -16.20 6.73 -7.71
C GLY A 706 -16.99 6.24 -6.50
N TYR A 707 -17.42 7.18 -5.66
CA TYR A 707 -18.24 6.94 -4.47
C TYR A 707 -18.64 8.27 -3.81
N ASN A 708 -19.90 8.40 -3.41
CA ASN A 708 -20.35 9.53 -2.60
C ASN A 708 -21.32 9.07 -1.49
N PRO A 709 -21.02 9.32 -0.20
CA PRO A 709 -21.84 8.85 0.92
C PRO A 709 -23.18 9.59 1.02
N LEU A 710 -23.23 10.87 0.64
CA LEU A 710 -24.46 11.67 0.69
C LEU A 710 -25.50 11.14 -0.31
N ILE A 711 -25.10 10.88 -1.55
CA ILE A 711 -25.97 10.32 -2.59
C ILE A 711 -26.40 8.90 -2.20
N SER A 712 -25.46 8.08 -1.70
CA SER A 712 -25.75 6.67 -1.37
C SER A 712 -26.68 6.52 -0.15
N LYS A 713 -26.61 7.43 0.84
CA LYS A 713 -27.58 7.50 1.95
C LYS A 713 -28.97 7.94 1.47
N TRP A 714 -29.04 8.87 0.54
CA TRP A 714 -30.31 9.32 -0.04
C TRP A 714 -30.97 8.22 -0.88
N SER A 715 -30.19 7.54 -1.72
CA SER A 715 -30.65 6.44 -2.55
C SER A 715 -29.49 5.50 -2.90
N PRO A 716 -29.43 4.27 -2.38
CA PRO A 716 -28.39 3.31 -2.74
C PRO A 716 -28.34 3.03 -4.25
N TYR A 717 -29.50 3.02 -4.91
CA TYR A 717 -29.62 2.90 -6.36
C TYR A 717 -28.91 4.03 -7.12
N HIS A 718 -29.15 5.29 -6.74
CA HIS A 718 -28.46 6.43 -7.36
C HIS A 718 -27.00 6.50 -6.92
N GLY A 719 -26.68 6.12 -5.68
CA GLY A 719 -25.31 6.04 -5.18
C GLY A 719 -24.42 5.18 -6.07
N ALA A 720 -24.88 3.96 -6.40
CA ALA A 720 -24.19 3.08 -7.32
C ALA A 720 -24.10 3.63 -8.75
N MET A 721 -25.20 4.18 -9.27
CA MET A 721 -25.23 4.77 -10.61
C MET A 721 -24.23 5.93 -10.76
N TYR A 722 -24.20 6.85 -9.79
CA TYR A 722 -23.30 8.00 -9.78
C TYR A 722 -21.85 7.59 -9.52
N ALA A 723 -21.60 6.59 -8.66
CA ALA A 723 -20.26 6.04 -8.44
C ALA A 723 -19.65 5.48 -9.73
N ILE A 724 -20.42 4.71 -10.50
CA ILE A 724 -19.93 4.16 -11.78
C ILE A 724 -19.69 5.28 -12.78
N VAL A 725 -20.66 6.18 -12.97
CA VAL A 725 -20.52 7.31 -13.91
C VAL A 725 -19.33 8.20 -13.56
N GLU A 726 -19.10 8.50 -12.27
CA GLU A 726 -17.94 9.27 -11.82
C GLU A 726 -16.61 8.56 -12.15
N SER A 727 -16.50 7.26 -11.86
CA SER A 727 -15.29 6.50 -12.16
C SER A 727 -15.00 6.49 -13.67
N VAL A 728 -16.03 6.34 -14.52
CA VAL A 728 -15.91 6.41 -15.98
C VAL A 728 -15.49 7.82 -16.43
N ALA A 729 -16.13 8.86 -15.90
CA ALA A 729 -15.82 10.25 -16.23
C ALA A 729 -14.35 10.59 -15.94
N LYS A 730 -13.81 10.10 -14.82
CA LYS A 730 -12.40 10.28 -14.45
C LYS A 730 -11.46 9.58 -15.45
N ILE A 731 -11.80 8.37 -15.93
CA ILE A 731 -11.02 7.71 -16.98
C ILE A 731 -11.04 8.53 -18.28
N VAL A 732 -12.21 9.01 -18.69
CA VAL A 732 -12.35 9.87 -19.89
C VAL A 732 -11.57 11.18 -19.72
N ALA A 733 -11.66 11.82 -18.55
CA ALA A 733 -10.91 13.05 -18.23
C ALA A 733 -9.39 12.83 -18.20
N MET A 734 -8.91 11.61 -17.99
CA MET A 734 -7.49 11.26 -18.13
C MET A 734 -7.10 10.89 -19.57
N GLY A 735 -8.02 10.94 -20.53
CA GLY A 735 -7.78 10.54 -21.93
C GLY A 735 -7.98 9.04 -22.22
N GLY A 736 -8.54 8.29 -21.27
CA GLY A 736 -8.80 6.86 -21.42
C GLY A 736 -10.00 6.54 -22.32
N ASN A 737 -9.92 5.39 -23.00
CA ASN A 737 -11.04 4.86 -23.76
C ASN A 737 -12.07 4.20 -22.83
N TYR A 738 -13.26 4.79 -22.71
CA TYR A 738 -14.25 4.25 -21.78
C TYR A 738 -14.85 2.92 -22.23
N HIS A 739 -14.85 2.61 -23.54
CA HIS A 739 -15.42 1.36 -24.09
C HIS A 739 -14.69 0.10 -23.62
N THR A 740 -13.44 0.24 -23.17
CA THR A 740 -12.58 -0.86 -22.70
C THR A 740 -12.48 -0.91 -21.17
N ILE A 741 -13.25 -0.09 -20.45
CA ILE A 741 -13.25 -0.12 -18.99
C ILE A 741 -13.77 -1.46 -18.48
N ARG A 742 -13.08 -1.96 -17.46
CA ARG A 742 -13.52 -3.08 -16.63
C ARG A 742 -13.66 -2.58 -15.20
N PHE A 743 -14.70 -3.04 -14.51
CA PHE A 743 -14.92 -2.68 -13.12
C PHE A 743 -14.55 -3.79 -12.16
N SER A 744 -14.22 -3.37 -10.94
CA SER A 744 -14.38 -4.18 -9.75
C SER A 744 -15.13 -3.35 -8.71
N PHE A 745 -16.15 -3.94 -8.08
CA PHE A 745 -17.00 -3.23 -7.12
C PHE A 745 -16.68 -3.62 -5.68
N GLN A 746 -16.77 -2.64 -4.78
CA GLN A 746 -16.70 -2.89 -3.34
C GLN A 746 -18.01 -2.53 -2.69
N GLU A 747 -18.70 -3.53 -2.15
CA GLU A 747 -19.91 -3.36 -1.36
C GLU A 747 -19.59 -3.30 0.14
N TYR A 748 -20.06 -2.27 0.83
CA TYR A 748 -19.96 -2.17 2.29
C TYR A 748 -21.26 -1.63 2.89
N PHE A 749 -21.92 -2.46 3.68
CA PHE A 749 -23.24 -2.16 4.24
C PHE A 749 -23.31 -2.53 5.71
N GLU A 750 -24.33 -1.98 6.37
CA GLU A 750 -24.75 -2.36 7.71
C GLU A 750 -25.04 -3.86 7.83
N LYS A 751 -25.09 -4.36 9.07
CA LYS A 751 -25.54 -5.71 9.36
C LYS A 751 -27.02 -5.88 9.00
N LEU A 752 -27.31 -6.84 8.13
CA LEU A 752 -28.65 -7.00 7.53
C LEU A 752 -29.66 -7.71 8.44
N LEU A 753 -29.22 -8.76 9.18
CA LEU A 753 -30.09 -9.64 9.98
C LEU A 753 -31.28 -10.17 9.15
N ASP A 754 -32.40 -10.54 9.77
CA ASP A 754 -33.62 -10.98 9.07
C ASP A 754 -34.52 -9.80 8.68
N VAL A 755 -33.99 -8.58 8.52
CA VAL A 755 -34.78 -7.34 8.32
C VAL A 755 -34.91 -7.01 6.82
N PRO A 756 -36.08 -7.17 6.17
CA PRO A 756 -36.20 -7.03 4.71
C PRO A 756 -35.75 -5.69 4.14
N SER A 757 -36.00 -4.59 4.86
CA SER A 757 -35.61 -3.25 4.41
C SER A 757 -34.10 -2.99 4.44
N LYS A 758 -33.34 -3.71 5.28
CA LYS A 758 -31.87 -3.63 5.27
C LYS A 758 -31.31 -4.33 4.03
N TRP A 759 -31.86 -5.50 3.66
CA TRP A 759 -31.52 -6.21 2.42
C TRP A 759 -31.90 -5.44 1.15
N GLY A 760 -32.92 -4.58 1.23
CA GLY A 760 -33.30 -3.67 0.15
C GLY A 760 -32.20 -2.70 -0.26
N LYS A 761 -31.28 -2.32 0.65
CA LYS A 761 -30.19 -1.38 0.37
C LYS A 761 -29.14 -1.95 -0.60
N PRO A 762 -28.48 -3.09 -0.33
CA PRO A 762 -27.54 -3.69 -1.28
C PRO A 762 -28.25 -4.13 -2.57
N PHE A 763 -29.50 -4.63 -2.49
CA PHE A 763 -30.28 -4.95 -3.69
C PHE A 763 -30.47 -3.73 -4.60
N ALA A 764 -30.91 -2.59 -4.05
CA ALA A 764 -31.11 -1.37 -4.80
C ALA A 764 -29.80 -0.83 -5.41
N ALA A 765 -28.69 -0.89 -4.66
CA ALA A 765 -27.37 -0.50 -5.17
C ALA A 765 -26.93 -1.39 -6.35
N LEU A 766 -27.03 -2.71 -6.21
CA LEU A 766 -26.69 -3.65 -7.28
C LEU A 766 -27.60 -3.50 -8.52
N LEU A 767 -28.87 -3.15 -8.32
CA LEU A 767 -29.78 -2.87 -9.43
C LEU A 767 -29.39 -1.59 -10.18
N GLY A 768 -28.99 -0.53 -9.46
CA GLY A 768 -28.46 0.69 -10.06
C GLY A 768 -27.15 0.43 -10.82
N ALA A 769 -26.27 -0.40 -10.25
CA ALA A 769 -25.04 -0.83 -10.91
C ALA A 769 -25.33 -1.67 -12.18
N TYR A 770 -26.28 -2.59 -12.12
CA TYR A 770 -26.72 -3.38 -13.27
C TYR A 770 -27.20 -2.48 -14.42
N ARG A 771 -28.01 -1.46 -14.12
CA ARG A 771 -28.50 -0.53 -15.15
C ARG A 771 -27.36 0.18 -15.88
N VAL A 772 -26.41 0.78 -15.15
CA VAL A 772 -25.30 1.50 -15.80
C VAL A 772 -24.44 0.56 -16.64
N GLN A 773 -24.09 -0.62 -16.11
CA GLN A 773 -23.31 -1.61 -16.86
C GLN A 773 -24.03 -2.04 -18.14
N SER A 774 -25.34 -2.25 -18.09
CA SER A 774 -26.15 -2.61 -19.26
C SER A 774 -26.24 -1.48 -20.29
N GLU A 775 -26.45 -0.24 -19.85
CA GLU A 775 -26.61 0.93 -20.73
C GLU A 775 -25.29 1.35 -21.41
N LEU A 776 -24.17 1.28 -20.67
CA LEU A 776 -22.84 1.64 -21.18
C LEU A 776 -22.10 0.45 -21.82
N LYS A 777 -22.61 -0.77 -21.66
CA LYS A 777 -21.97 -2.03 -22.12
C LYS A 777 -20.59 -2.26 -21.50
N LEU A 778 -20.46 -1.93 -20.22
CA LEU A 778 -19.22 -2.06 -19.45
C LEU A 778 -19.40 -3.05 -18.30
N PRO A 779 -18.66 -4.18 -18.27
CA PRO A 779 -18.85 -5.21 -17.26
C PRO A 779 -17.98 -4.98 -16.02
N SER A 780 -18.54 -5.29 -14.85
CA SER A 780 -17.76 -5.60 -13.65
C SER A 780 -17.29 -7.06 -13.71
N ILE A 781 -15.98 -7.27 -13.63
CA ILE A 781 -15.36 -8.61 -13.68
C ILE A 781 -14.77 -9.04 -12.34
N GLY A 782 -14.91 -8.19 -11.32
CA GLY A 782 -14.53 -8.48 -9.94
C GLY A 782 -15.41 -7.78 -8.94
N GLY A 783 -15.23 -8.15 -7.68
CA GLY A 783 -15.79 -7.39 -6.58
C GLY A 783 -15.56 -8.08 -5.24
N LYS A 784 -15.94 -7.39 -4.17
CA LYS A 784 -15.83 -7.88 -2.80
C LYS A 784 -16.90 -7.21 -1.94
N ASP A 785 -17.54 -8.00 -1.09
CA ASP A 785 -18.59 -7.51 -0.20
C ASP A 785 -18.24 -7.59 1.30
N SER A 786 -18.82 -6.67 2.08
CA SER A 786 -18.71 -6.64 3.53
C SER A 786 -20.03 -6.19 4.16
N MET A 787 -20.71 -7.09 4.89
CA MET A 787 -22.06 -6.86 5.46
C MET A 787 -22.03 -6.70 7.00
N SER A 788 -20.95 -6.11 7.53
CA SER A 788 -20.68 -6.01 8.97
C SER A 788 -20.48 -4.57 9.46
N GLY A 789 -20.92 -3.58 8.69
CA GLY A 789 -20.73 -2.15 8.96
C GLY A 789 -21.68 -1.57 10.01
N SER A 790 -21.82 -2.21 11.17
CA SER A 790 -22.63 -1.70 12.28
C SER A 790 -21.86 -1.75 13.60
N PHE A 791 -22.06 -0.76 14.45
CA PHE A 791 -21.54 -0.71 15.83
C PHE A 791 -22.59 -0.13 16.76
N GLU A 792 -23.05 -0.93 17.73
CA GLU A 792 -24.23 -0.61 18.55
C GLU A 792 -25.42 -0.21 17.66
N ASP A 793 -25.91 1.04 17.80
CA ASP A 793 -27.03 1.59 17.02
C ASP A 793 -26.57 2.44 15.81
N LEU A 794 -25.27 2.47 15.51
CA LEU A 794 -24.71 3.18 14.37
C LEU A 794 -24.46 2.24 13.19
N ASP A 795 -24.77 2.73 11.99
CA ASP A 795 -24.58 2.02 10.74
C ASP A 795 -23.71 2.85 9.79
N VAL A 796 -22.86 2.18 9.01
CA VAL A 796 -22.10 2.82 7.94
C VAL A 796 -23.03 3.32 6.84
N PRO A 797 -22.62 4.36 6.08
CA PRO A 797 -23.33 4.75 4.87
C PRO A 797 -23.44 3.55 3.92
N PRO A 798 -24.59 3.32 3.25
CA PRO A 798 -24.67 2.33 2.18
C PRO A 798 -23.58 2.61 1.14
N THR A 799 -22.70 1.64 0.89
CA THR A 799 -21.50 1.89 0.09
C THR A 799 -21.40 0.90 -1.06
N LEU A 800 -21.32 1.44 -2.27
CA LEU A 800 -20.81 0.75 -3.45
C LEU A 800 -19.72 1.65 -4.05
N VAL A 801 -18.47 1.23 -3.95
CA VAL A 801 -17.34 1.92 -4.59
C VAL A 801 -17.09 1.28 -5.95
N SER A 802 -17.06 2.10 -7.00
CA SER A 802 -16.71 1.67 -8.35
C SER A 802 -15.22 1.88 -8.59
N PHE A 803 -14.45 0.81 -8.77
CA PHE A 803 -13.08 0.90 -9.28
C PHE A 803 -13.09 0.60 -10.79
N ALA A 804 -12.62 1.53 -11.61
CA ALA A 804 -12.60 1.43 -13.07
C ALA A 804 -11.16 1.36 -13.57
N ILE A 805 -10.86 0.45 -14.48
CA ILE A 805 -9.52 0.31 -15.08
C ILE A 805 -9.59 0.05 -16.59
N THR A 806 -8.61 0.59 -17.33
CA THR A 806 -8.39 0.31 -18.74
C THR A 806 -6.90 0.41 -19.11
N GLY A 807 -6.49 -0.28 -20.17
CA GLY A 807 -5.23 0.04 -20.87
C GLY A 807 -5.38 1.30 -21.73
N ALA A 808 -4.27 2.02 -21.92
CA ALA A 808 -4.17 3.21 -22.77
C ALA A 808 -2.75 3.36 -23.36
N ASP A 809 -2.58 4.27 -24.31
CA ASP A 809 -1.26 4.74 -24.74
C ASP A 809 -0.91 6.03 -24.01
N VAL A 810 0.31 6.14 -23.52
CA VAL A 810 0.79 7.28 -22.74
C VAL A 810 0.67 8.62 -23.46
N LYS A 811 0.69 8.63 -24.79
CA LYS A 811 0.50 9.86 -25.58
C LYS A 811 -0.90 10.44 -25.42
N ASP A 812 -1.90 9.58 -25.19
CA ASP A 812 -3.31 9.95 -25.10
C ASP A 812 -3.68 10.45 -23.69
N VAL A 813 -2.80 10.25 -22.70
CA VAL A 813 -3.03 10.66 -21.31
C VAL A 813 -3.06 12.18 -21.17
N ILE A 814 -4.18 12.69 -20.65
CA ILE A 814 -4.43 14.12 -20.36
C ILE A 814 -4.22 14.40 -18.87
N THR A 815 -3.65 15.56 -18.58
CA THR A 815 -3.34 16.05 -17.22
C THR A 815 -4.38 17.10 -16.77
N PRO A 816 -4.64 17.23 -15.46
CA PRO A 816 -5.69 18.10 -14.93
C PRO A 816 -5.36 19.60 -14.86
N GLU A 817 -4.08 19.97 -14.75
CA GLU A 817 -3.72 21.37 -14.48
C GLU A 817 -3.83 22.27 -15.73
N LEU A 818 -4.39 23.46 -15.55
CA LEU A 818 -4.54 24.46 -16.61
C LEU A 818 -3.19 24.84 -17.23
N LYS A 819 -3.11 24.92 -18.56
CA LYS A 819 -1.85 25.08 -19.29
C LYS A 819 -1.40 26.52 -19.46
N GLY A 820 -2.33 27.47 -19.54
CA GLY A 820 -1.98 28.87 -19.71
C GLY A 820 -3.18 29.80 -19.85
N ALA A 821 -2.90 31.09 -20.03
CA ALA A 821 -3.89 32.13 -20.24
C ALA A 821 -4.44 32.17 -21.68
N GLY A 822 -5.63 32.75 -21.84
CA GLY A 822 -6.29 32.97 -23.13
C GLY A 822 -7.06 31.77 -23.66
N HIS A 823 -7.22 30.71 -22.85
CA HIS A 823 -8.00 29.52 -23.19
C HIS A 823 -9.44 29.65 -22.68
N THR A 824 -10.33 28.86 -23.27
CA THR A 824 -11.73 28.74 -22.83
C THR A 824 -11.91 27.50 -21.96
N LEU A 825 -12.64 27.65 -20.86
CA LEU A 825 -13.10 26.54 -20.03
C LEU A 825 -14.53 26.18 -20.40
N VAL A 826 -14.74 24.93 -20.81
CA VAL A 826 -16.04 24.42 -21.23
C VAL A 826 -16.46 23.27 -20.32
N GLU A 827 -17.67 23.34 -19.78
CA GLU A 827 -18.29 22.22 -19.08
C GLU A 827 -19.13 21.41 -20.06
N VAL A 828 -18.82 20.11 -20.17
CA VAL A 828 -19.61 19.11 -20.86
C VAL A 828 -20.60 18.49 -19.87
N MET A 829 -21.89 18.76 -20.07
CA MET A 829 -22.94 18.42 -19.11
C MET A 829 -23.67 17.14 -19.52
N LEU A 830 -24.04 16.33 -18.52
CA LEU A 830 -24.85 15.14 -18.70
C LEU A 830 -26.31 15.43 -18.33
N PRO A 831 -27.25 15.42 -19.30
CA PRO A 831 -28.65 15.61 -19.00
C PRO A 831 -29.21 14.46 -18.14
N LYS A 832 -30.11 14.81 -17.23
CA LYS A 832 -30.77 13.89 -16.30
C LYS A 832 -32.28 14.12 -16.34
N ASP A 833 -33.04 13.07 -16.07
CA ASP A 833 -34.49 13.19 -15.92
C ASP A 833 -34.89 13.83 -14.57
N LYS A 834 -36.20 14.00 -14.35
CA LYS A 834 -36.75 14.57 -13.10
C LYS A 834 -36.47 13.72 -11.85
N PHE A 835 -36.05 12.47 -12.02
CA PHE A 835 -35.66 11.57 -10.95
C PHE A 835 -34.13 11.49 -10.81
N HIS A 836 -33.39 12.38 -11.46
CA HIS A 836 -31.92 12.43 -11.45
C HIS A 836 -31.24 11.18 -12.05
N VAL A 837 -31.96 10.46 -12.93
CA VAL A 837 -31.40 9.36 -13.73
C VAL A 837 -30.79 9.93 -15.01
N TYR A 838 -29.58 9.50 -15.36
CA TYR A 838 -28.88 9.96 -16.56
C TYR A 838 -29.61 9.58 -17.84
N ASP A 839 -29.58 10.48 -18.83
CA ASP A 839 -29.79 10.11 -20.23
C ASP A 839 -28.52 9.43 -20.75
N PHE A 840 -28.51 8.10 -20.75
CA PHE A 840 -27.35 7.31 -21.14
C PHE A 840 -26.99 7.45 -22.63
N ASP A 841 -27.97 7.76 -23.50
CA ASP A 841 -27.69 7.99 -24.92
C ASP A 841 -26.94 9.30 -25.10
N ALA A 842 -27.40 10.38 -24.46
CA ALA A 842 -26.65 11.63 -24.44
C ALA A 842 -25.27 11.46 -23.80
N LEU A 843 -25.16 10.71 -22.70
CA LEU A 843 -23.87 10.43 -22.04
C LEU A 843 -22.86 9.78 -22.98
N LYS A 844 -23.24 8.71 -23.69
CA LYS A 844 -22.37 8.05 -24.68
C LYS A 844 -21.90 9.03 -25.76
N VAL A 845 -22.83 9.83 -26.30
CA VAL A 845 -22.51 10.86 -27.32
C VAL A 845 -21.51 11.89 -26.79
N GLN A 846 -21.70 12.37 -25.56
CA GLN A 846 -20.78 13.35 -24.95
C GLN A 846 -19.39 12.74 -24.72
N TYR A 847 -19.29 11.56 -24.13
CA TYR A 847 -17.99 10.95 -23.83
C TYR A 847 -17.24 10.55 -25.09
N ASP A 848 -17.90 10.02 -26.11
CA ASP A 848 -17.30 9.77 -27.42
C ASP A 848 -16.74 11.06 -28.05
N ALA A 849 -17.48 12.18 -27.91
CA ALA A 849 -17.04 13.46 -28.43
C ALA A 849 -15.85 14.04 -27.64
N VAL A 850 -15.84 13.94 -26.31
CA VAL A 850 -14.71 14.34 -25.46
C VAL A 850 -13.46 13.54 -25.83
N MET A 851 -13.56 12.21 -25.92
CA MET A 851 -12.46 11.37 -26.35
C MET A 851 -11.94 11.77 -27.74
N LYS A 852 -12.85 12.08 -28.68
CA LYS A 852 -12.46 12.51 -30.02
C LYS A 852 -11.70 13.85 -30.00
N LEU A 853 -12.14 14.82 -29.20
CA LEU A 853 -11.46 16.10 -29.03
C LEU A 853 -10.06 15.92 -28.44
N MET A 854 -9.90 15.03 -27.46
CA MET A 854 -8.60 14.69 -26.87
C MET A 854 -7.66 14.04 -27.89
N GLN A 855 -8.15 13.07 -28.66
CA GLN A 855 -7.39 12.43 -29.74
C GLN A 855 -6.98 13.41 -30.85
N ASP A 856 -7.80 14.42 -31.12
CA ASP A 856 -7.51 15.48 -32.09
C ASP A 856 -6.56 16.56 -31.52
N GLY A 857 -6.12 16.44 -30.26
CA GLY A 857 -5.20 17.39 -29.61
C GLY A 857 -5.83 18.74 -29.27
N LYS A 858 -7.17 18.80 -29.17
CA LYS A 858 -7.94 20.04 -28.94
C LYS A 858 -8.20 20.34 -27.46
N VAL A 859 -7.94 19.38 -26.59
CA VAL A 859 -8.08 19.51 -25.13
C VAL A 859 -6.70 19.62 -24.52
N TYR A 860 -6.46 20.69 -23.76
CA TYR A 860 -5.18 20.96 -23.12
C TYR A 860 -5.09 20.42 -21.69
N SER A 861 -6.21 20.46 -20.97
CA SER A 861 -6.39 19.84 -19.66
C SER A 861 -7.86 19.50 -19.43
N SER A 862 -8.12 18.60 -18.47
CA SER A 862 -9.50 18.20 -18.14
C SER A 862 -9.65 17.69 -16.71
N TYR A 863 -10.85 17.88 -16.16
CA TYR A 863 -11.16 17.54 -14.77
C TYR A 863 -12.66 17.25 -14.60
N THR A 864 -13.05 16.33 -13.71
CA THR A 864 -14.46 16.03 -13.45
C THR A 864 -15.08 16.91 -12.37
N VAL A 865 -16.36 17.24 -12.53
CA VAL A 865 -17.16 17.93 -11.52
C VAL A 865 -17.52 16.97 -10.38
N LYS A 866 -17.34 17.43 -9.13
CA LYS A 866 -17.52 16.63 -7.90
C LYS A 866 -18.40 17.38 -6.88
N ASP A 867 -18.18 17.17 -5.58
CA ASP A 867 -19.06 17.68 -4.50
C ASP A 867 -19.10 19.21 -4.42
N GLY A 868 -17.99 19.89 -4.69
CA GLY A 868 -17.89 21.35 -4.73
C GLY A 868 -18.29 21.98 -6.06
N GLY A 869 -18.75 21.17 -7.03
CA GLY A 869 -19.17 21.64 -8.35
C GLY A 869 -18.02 22.17 -9.22
N VAL A 870 -18.38 23.04 -10.16
CA VAL A 870 -17.44 23.74 -11.05
C VAL A 870 -16.45 24.59 -10.26
N ILE A 871 -16.86 25.19 -9.13
CA ILE A 871 -15.97 25.98 -8.29
C ILE A 871 -14.78 25.13 -7.82
N GLU A 872 -15.04 23.96 -7.22
CA GLU A 872 -13.97 23.03 -6.82
C GLU A 872 -13.07 22.68 -7.99
N ALA A 873 -13.67 22.27 -9.10
CA ALA A 873 -12.93 21.77 -10.26
C ALA A 873 -12.00 22.85 -10.83
N VAL A 874 -12.48 24.08 -11.03
CA VAL A 874 -11.67 25.17 -11.58
C VAL A 874 -10.51 25.55 -10.64
N TYR A 875 -10.75 25.65 -9.32
CA TYR A 875 -9.66 25.91 -8.36
C TYR A 875 -8.60 24.80 -8.41
N LYS A 876 -9.03 23.53 -8.38
CA LYS A 876 -8.10 22.39 -8.43
C LYS A 876 -7.30 22.35 -9.74
N MET A 877 -7.91 22.64 -10.89
CA MET A 877 -7.20 22.75 -12.16
C MET A 877 -6.23 23.95 -12.18
N ALA A 878 -6.58 25.07 -11.56
CA ALA A 878 -5.78 26.29 -11.55
C ALA A 878 -4.54 26.24 -10.65
N PHE A 879 -4.62 25.53 -9.51
CA PHE A 879 -3.60 25.59 -8.47
C PHE A 879 -2.20 25.21 -8.93
N GLY A 880 -2.07 24.17 -9.75
CA GLY A 880 -0.81 23.55 -10.15
C GLY A 880 0.08 24.47 -10.99
N ASN A 881 -0.50 25.26 -11.89
CA ASN A 881 0.25 26.21 -12.72
C ASN A 881 0.01 27.68 -12.36
N ALA A 882 -0.77 27.91 -11.30
CA ALA A 882 -1.21 29.23 -10.85
C ALA A 882 -1.90 30.04 -11.96
N VAL A 883 -2.71 29.41 -12.80
CA VAL A 883 -3.40 30.08 -13.92
C VAL A 883 -4.69 30.72 -13.40
N GLY A 884 -4.86 32.03 -13.61
CA GLY A 884 -6.07 32.75 -13.20
C GLY A 884 -7.26 32.40 -14.11
N VAL A 885 -8.48 32.62 -13.62
CA VAL A 885 -9.71 32.32 -14.38
C VAL A 885 -10.74 33.42 -14.14
N GLU A 886 -11.29 33.96 -15.23
CA GLU A 886 -12.48 34.80 -15.19
C GLU A 886 -13.71 33.93 -15.50
N LEU A 887 -14.54 33.70 -14.48
CA LEU A 887 -15.76 32.91 -14.62
C LEU A 887 -16.82 33.68 -15.39
N ALA A 888 -17.56 32.96 -16.24
CA ALA A 888 -18.66 33.51 -17.02
C ALA A 888 -19.81 34.00 -16.11
N ASP A 889 -20.61 34.96 -16.60
CA ASP A 889 -21.78 35.51 -15.90
C ASP A 889 -22.96 34.52 -15.90
N VAL A 890 -22.82 33.45 -15.11
CA VAL A 890 -23.83 32.41 -14.88
C VAL A 890 -24.21 32.38 -13.41
N ALA A 891 -25.45 31.99 -13.10
CA ALA A 891 -25.93 31.96 -11.73
C ALA A 891 -25.03 31.09 -10.81
N LEU A 892 -24.55 31.68 -9.71
CA LEU A 892 -23.52 31.11 -8.84
C LEU A 892 -23.92 29.77 -8.22
N GLU A 893 -25.21 29.59 -7.89
CA GLU A 893 -25.73 28.32 -7.39
C GLU A 893 -25.60 27.15 -8.38
N THR A 894 -25.47 27.45 -9.68
CA THR A 894 -25.25 26.43 -10.73
C THR A 894 -23.79 26.00 -10.85
N LEU A 895 -22.86 26.76 -10.25
CA LEU A 895 -21.43 26.44 -10.22
C LEU A 895 -21.06 25.54 -9.02
N ILE A 896 -21.98 25.35 -8.07
CA ILE A 896 -21.82 24.44 -6.93
C ILE A 896 -22.71 23.20 -7.02
N CYS A 897 -23.27 22.92 -8.21
CA CYS A 897 -24.06 21.70 -8.46
C CYS A 897 -23.16 20.46 -8.43
N LYS A 898 -23.65 19.41 -7.76
CA LYS A 898 -22.99 18.11 -7.66
C LYS A 898 -23.22 17.28 -8.93
N ASP A 899 -22.85 17.84 -10.07
CA ASP A 899 -23.05 17.21 -11.38
C ASP A 899 -21.93 16.23 -11.71
N TYR A 900 -21.80 15.21 -10.86
CA TYR A 900 -20.95 14.06 -11.12
C TYR A 900 -21.16 13.53 -12.54
N GLY A 901 -20.06 13.18 -13.19
CA GLY A 901 -20.04 12.76 -14.59
C GLY A 901 -19.80 13.89 -15.59
N ASN A 902 -20.05 15.15 -15.23
CA ASN A 902 -19.67 16.29 -16.07
C ASN A 902 -18.14 16.44 -16.11
N ILE A 903 -17.63 16.90 -17.25
CA ILE A 903 -16.20 17.08 -17.49
C ILE A 903 -15.94 18.53 -17.90
N ILE A 904 -14.99 19.18 -17.25
CA ILE A 904 -14.46 20.48 -17.65
C ILE A 904 -13.28 20.25 -18.57
N LEU A 905 -13.26 20.97 -19.69
CA LEU A 905 -12.19 20.96 -20.70
C LEU A 905 -11.58 22.36 -20.80
N GLU A 906 -10.25 22.43 -20.82
CA GLU A 906 -9.51 23.59 -21.29
C GLU A 906 -9.24 23.44 -22.80
N VAL A 907 -9.71 24.41 -23.60
CA VAL A 907 -9.61 24.39 -25.06
C VAL A 907 -9.12 25.74 -25.59
N GLU A 908 -8.67 25.77 -26.85
CA GLU A 908 -8.10 26.96 -27.48
C GLU A 908 -9.04 28.18 -27.45
N ASP A 909 -10.30 28.01 -27.86
CA ASP A 909 -11.29 29.08 -27.90
C ASP A 909 -12.74 28.55 -27.86
N ASP A 910 -13.70 29.47 -27.77
CA ASP A 910 -15.13 29.23 -27.65
C ASP A 910 -15.75 28.37 -28.77
N ASN A 911 -15.08 28.23 -29.91
CA ASN A 911 -15.59 27.50 -31.08
C ASN A 911 -15.09 26.05 -31.16
N VAL A 912 -14.17 25.64 -30.29
CA VAL A 912 -13.58 24.29 -30.32
C VAL A 912 -14.61 23.22 -29.97
N VAL A 913 -15.47 23.50 -28.99
CA VAL A 913 -16.51 22.58 -28.52
C VAL A 913 -17.87 23.06 -29.01
N THR A 914 -18.47 22.30 -29.93
CA THR A 914 -19.79 22.62 -30.51
C THR A 914 -20.82 21.54 -30.19
N LEU A 915 -20.68 20.86 -29.06
CA LEU A 915 -21.56 19.77 -28.66
C LEU A 915 -22.87 20.32 -28.09
N ASP A 916 -23.96 19.58 -28.27
CA ASP A 916 -25.18 19.85 -27.49
C ASP A 916 -24.86 19.69 -26.00
N HIS A 917 -25.61 20.32 -25.10
CA HIS A 917 -25.39 20.20 -23.64
C HIS A 917 -23.99 20.64 -23.14
N THR A 918 -23.35 21.62 -23.77
CA THR A 918 -22.13 22.26 -23.24
C THR A 918 -22.37 23.71 -22.86
N ARG A 919 -21.61 24.23 -21.88
CA ARG A 919 -21.57 25.66 -21.57
C ARG A 919 -20.14 26.14 -21.34
N ILE A 920 -19.87 27.37 -21.75
CA ILE A 920 -18.64 28.07 -21.39
C ILE A 920 -18.78 28.52 -19.94
N ILE A 921 -17.82 28.14 -19.09
CA ILE A 921 -17.82 28.48 -17.65
C ILE A 921 -16.81 29.59 -17.32
N GLY A 922 -15.89 29.91 -18.23
CA GLY A 922 -14.96 31.03 -18.06
C GLY A 922 -13.78 30.99 -19.03
N HIS A 923 -12.86 31.94 -18.85
CA HIS A 923 -11.65 32.09 -19.65
C HIS A 923 -10.42 32.20 -18.75
N THR A 924 -9.32 31.56 -19.14
CA THR A 924 -8.07 31.59 -18.38
C THR A 924 -7.29 32.89 -18.60
N ASN A 925 -6.53 33.33 -17.60
CA ASN A 925 -5.74 34.57 -17.64
C ASN A 925 -4.49 34.49 -16.74
N ASP A 926 -3.63 35.51 -16.81
CA ASP A 926 -2.35 35.57 -16.06
C ASP A 926 -2.45 36.34 -14.73
N THR A 927 -3.67 36.51 -14.18
CA THR A 927 -3.86 37.35 -12.99
C THR A 927 -3.58 36.64 -11.66
N HIS A 928 -3.41 35.30 -11.68
CA HIS A 928 -3.28 34.45 -10.50
C HIS A 928 -4.46 34.54 -9.51
N VAL A 929 -5.63 35.01 -9.98
CA VAL A 929 -6.87 35.04 -9.21
C VAL A 929 -7.98 34.31 -9.97
N ILE A 930 -8.97 33.82 -9.23
CA ILE A 930 -10.26 33.46 -9.82
C ILE A 930 -11.22 34.61 -9.55
N SER A 931 -11.86 35.13 -10.60
CA SER A 931 -12.80 36.24 -10.53
C SER A 931 -14.18 35.86 -11.06
N TYR A 932 -15.21 36.40 -10.45
CA TYR A 932 -16.59 36.32 -10.90
C TYR A 932 -17.25 37.68 -10.65
N GLN A 933 -17.72 38.33 -11.72
CA GLN A 933 -18.22 39.71 -11.67
C GLN A 933 -17.19 40.65 -10.99
N ASP A 934 -17.59 41.38 -9.94
CA ASP A 934 -16.72 42.31 -9.22
C ASP A 934 -15.93 41.67 -8.05
N GLU A 935 -16.10 40.36 -7.82
CA GLU A 935 -15.46 39.60 -6.74
C GLU A 935 -14.30 38.74 -7.24
N SER A 936 -13.24 38.61 -6.43
CA SER A 936 -12.08 37.77 -6.75
C SER A 936 -11.43 37.18 -5.51
N LEU A 937 -10.86 35.98 -5.64
CA LEU A 937 -10.03 35.34 -4.61
C LEU A 937 -8.69 34.92 -5.24
N SER A 938 -7.58 35.21 -4.55
CA SER A 938 -6.26 34.81 -5.03
C SER A 938 -6.08 33.30 -4.91
N LEU A 939 -5.31 32.70 -5.84
CA LEU A 939 -5.06 31.26 -5.82
C LEU A 939 -4.28 30.84 -4.57
N ASP A 940 -3.38 31.69 -4.05
CA ASP A 940 -2.65 31.41 -2.82
C ASP A 940 -3.56 31.44 -1.57
N ASP A 941 -4.45 32.42 -1.44
CA ASP A 941 -5.41 32.48 -0.34
C ASP A 941 -6.40 31.31 -0.39
N ALA A 942 -6.88 30.98 -1.60
CA ALA A 942 -7.76 29.84 -1.82
C ALA A 942 -7.05 28.51 -1.45
N TYR A 943 -5.81 28.34 -1.88
CA TYR A 943 -5.03 27.13 -1.58
C TYR A 943 -4.71 27.03 -0.08
N ALA A 944 -4.44 28.14 0.62
CA ALA A 944 -4.22 28.14 2.06
C ALA A 944 -5.46 27.68 2.85
N ILE A 945 -6.67 28.05 2.39
CA ILE A 945 -7.93 27.56 2.97
C ILE A 945 -8.10 26.07 2.69
N TYR A 946 -7.88 25.67 1.44
CA TYR A 946 -7.99 24.28 0.98
C TYR A 946 -7.06 23.33 1.75
N GLU A 947 -5.78 23.67 1.88
CA GLU A 947 -4.75 22.88 2.56
C GLU A 947 -4.91 22.92 4.10
N GLY A 948 -5.33 24.06 4.66
CA GLY A 948 -5.38 24.29 6.10
C GLY A 948 -6.43 23.49 6.88
N VAL A 949 -7.42 22.86 6.21
CA VAL A 949 -8.51 22.12 6.86
C VAL A 949 -8.00 20.90 7.63
N LEU A 950 -7.02 20.19 7.08
CA LEU A 950 -6.48 18.93 7.61
C LEU A 950 -5.02 19.04 8.07
N ASP A 951 -4.41 20.23 8.07
CA ASP A 951 -2.98 20.41 8.38
C ASP A 951 -2.61 19.94 9.80
N ASP A 952 -3.52 20.07 10.78
CA ASP A 952 -3.35 19.55 12.15
C ASP A 952 -3.44 18.00 12.25
N VAL A 953 -4.00 17.34 11.24
CA VAL A 953 -4.11 15.87 11.16
C VAL A 953 -3.01 15.30 10.27
N TYR A 954 -2.77 15.94 9.14
CA TYR A 954 -1.84 15.54 8.09
C TYR A 954 -1.00 16.75 7.65
N PRO A 955 0.03 17.13 8.43
CA PRO A 955 0.83 18.31 8.13
C PRO A 955 1.57 18.13 6.81
N THR A 956 1.62 19.21 6.03
CA THR A 956 2.39 19.29 4.76
C THR A 956 3.74 19.98 4.94
N LYS A 957 3.90 20.73 6.04
CA LYS A 957 5.08 21.55 6.32
C LYS A 957 5.48 21.37 7.78
N GLU A 958 6.78 21.53 8.03
CA GLU A 958 7.33 21.56 9.38
C GLU A 958 8.26 22.76 9.53
N LYS A 959 8.39 23.28 10.75
CA LYS A 959 9.28 24.42 10.99
C LYS A 959 10.74 24.02 10.76
N ALA A 960 11.48 24.88 10.06
CA ALA A 960 12.91 24.70 9.86
C ALA A 960 13.64 24.55 11.22
N PRO A 961 14.50 23.54 11.39
CA PRO A 961 15.20 23.29 12.65
C PRO A 961 16.23 24.39 12.96
N THR A 962 16.72 25.07 11.94
CA THR A 962 17.58 26.26 12.02
C THR A 962 17.35 27.14 10.80
N THR A 963 17.74 28.41 10.91
CA THR A 963 17.84 29.35 9.78
C THR A 963 19.26 29.46 9.24
N ASP A 964 20.22 28.78 9.86
CA ASP A 964 21.62 28.81 9.45
C ASP A 964 21.77 28.18 8.07
N MET A 965 22.49 28.87 7.20
CA MET A 965 22.69 28.48 5.81
C MET A 965 24.14 28.72 5.42
N MET A 966 24.71 27.73 4.72
CA MET A 966 26.01 27.84 4.08
C MET A 966 25.84 27.59 2.58
N MET A 967 26.50 28.42 1.78
CA MET A 967 26.49 28.32 0.33
C MET A 967 27.90 28.61 -0.17
N LYS A 968 28.49 27.65 -0.87
CA LYS A 968 29.78 27.81 -1.52
C LYS A 968 29.82 26.93 -2.76
N ASP A 969 29.94 27.59 -3.91
CA ASP A 969 30.02 26.92 -5.20
C ASP A 969 31.45 26.45 -5.47
N CYS A 970 31.57 25.31 -6.14
CA CYS A 970 32.83 24.74 -6.58
C CYS A 970 32.80 24.39 -8.07
N ASP A 971 33.22 25.35 -8.91
CA ASP A 971 33.36 25.19 -10.36
C ASP A 971 34.61 24.38 -10.77
N GLU A 972 35.45 24.00 -9.80
CA GLU A 972 36.65 23.21 -10.04
C GLU A 972 36.25 21.79 -10.46
N ARG A 973 36.38 21.49 -11.76
CA ARG A 973 36.20 20.11 -12.26
C ARG A 973 37.35 19.23 -11.79
N THR A 974 37.03 17.96 -11.52
CA THR A 974 38.05 16.97 -11.17
C THR A 974 39.07 16.80 -12.28
N VAL A 975 40.32 16.51 -11.91
CA VAL A 975 41.39 16.10 -12.83
C VAL A 975 41.52 14.57 -12.93
N LEU A 976 40.69 13.83 -12.19
CA LEU A 976 40.67 12.38 -12.20
C LEU A 976 40.24 11.85 -13.56
N HIS A 977 40.94 10.83 -14.03
CA HIS A 977 40.63 10.07 -15.23
C HIS A 977 41.00 8.62 -14.98
N ALA A 978 40.19 7.69 -15.49
CA ALA A 978 40.55 6.28 -15.42
C ALA A 978 41.81 6.04 -16.26
N SER A 979 42.86 5.49 -15.64
CA SER A 979 44.10 5.12 -16.33
C SER A 979 43.88 4.00 -17.36
N LYS A 980 42.85 3.18 -17.15
CA LYS A 980 42.44 2.09 -18.03
C LYS A 980 41.06 2.37 -18.64
N ILE A 981 40.99 2.20 -19.96
CA ILE A 981 39.75 2.25 -20.73
C ILE A 981 39.20 0.84 -20.88
N TYR A 982 37.87 0.72 -20.83
CA TYR A 982 37.14 -0.53 -20.97
C TYR A 982 36.15 -0.43 -22.13
N ASP A 983 36.10 -1.46 -22.97
CA ASP A 983 35.08 -1.57 -24.02
C ASP A 983 33.68 -1.73 -23.40
N GLU A 984 33.60 -2.51 -22.32
CA GLU A 984 32.41 -2.77 -21.53
C GLU A 984 32.67 -2.40 -20.06
N VAL A 985 31.81 -1.56 -19.50
CA VAL A 985 31.90 -1.11 -18.10
C VAL A 985 30.96 -1.97 -17.27
N ASN A 986 31.52 -2.69 -16.30
CA ASN A 986 30.73 -3.56 -15.42
C ASN A 986 30.34 -2.82 -14.14
N VAL A 987 29.05 -2.85 -13.83
CA VAL A 987 28.46 -2.31 -12.60
C VAL A 987 27.93 -3.48 -11.78
N VAL A 988 28.24 -3.50 -10.48
CA VAL A 988 27.63 -4.43 -9.53
C VAL A 988 26.64 -3.71 -8.63
N ILE A 989 25.44 -4.27 -8.51
CA ILE A 989 24.40 -3.82 -7.59
C ILE A 989 24.08 -4.95 -6.60
N PRO A 990 24.53 -4.86 -5.34
CA PRO A 990 24.07 -5.78 -4.31
C PRO A 990 22.59 -5.51 -3.96
N VAL A 991 21.80 -6.57 -3.89
CA VAL A 991 20.37 -6.54 -3.55
C VAL A 991 20.20 -7.18 -2.17
N PHE A 992 19.89 -6.35 -1.18
CA PHE A 992 19.69 -6.78 0.20
C PHE A 992 18.21 -7.04 0.47
N PRO A 993 17.86 -7.88 1.47
CA PRO A 993 16.49 -7.97 1.97
C PRO A 993 15.93 -6.57 2.27
N GLY A 994 14.88 -6.16 1.57
CA GLY A 994 14.20 -4.87 1.73
C GLY A 994 14.68 -3.75 0.79
N THR A 995 15.80 -3.91 0.07
CA THR A 995 16.10 -3.01 -1.05
C THR A 995 15.05 -3.16 -2.14
N ASN A 996 14.69 -2.02 -2.77
CA ASN A 996 13.61 -2.03 -3.75
C ASN A 996 13.83 -1.19 -5.04
N CYS A 997 14.90 -0.41 -5.11
CA CYS A 997 15.24 0.44 -6.27
C CYS A 997 16.25 -0.22 -7.22
N GLU A 998 16.53 -1.52 -7.09
CA GLU A 998 17.56 -2.23 -7.86
C GLU A 998 17.24 -2.30 -9.36
N TYR A 999 15.95 -2.42 -9.72
CA TYR A 999 15.52 -2.43 -11.12
C TYR A 999 15.63 -1.04 -11.76
N ASP A 1000 15.27 0.01 -11.02
CA ASP A 1000 15.37 1.40 -11.48
C ASP A 1000 16.84 1.76 -11.72
N SER A 1001 17.71 1.41 -10.76
CA SER A 1001 19.15 1.62 -10.84
C SER A 1001 19.78 0.83 -11.99
N LYS A 1002 19.41 -0.44 -12.15
CA LYS A 1002 19.87 -1.29 -13.24
C LYS A 1002 19.52 -0.68 -14.60
N ARG A 1003 18.27 -0.29 -14.78
CA ARG A 1003 17.79 0.34 -16.02
C ARG A 1003 18.58 1.61 -16.34
N ALA A 1004 18.82 2.47 -15.35
CA ALA A 1004 19.57 3.71 -15.57
C ALA A 1004 21.01 3.46 -16.06
N PHE A 1005 21.72 2.49 -15.46
CA PHE A 1005 23.07 2.13 -15.89
C PHE A 1005 23.11 1.40 -17.24
N GLU A 1006 22.16 0.53 -17.53
CA GLU A 1006 22.05 -0.15 -18.84
C GLU A 1006 21.77 0.86 -19.95
N LYS A 1007 20.90 1.85 -19.71
CA LYS A 1007 20.66 2.97 -20.63
C LYS A 1007 21.92 3.82 -20.87
N ALA A 1008 22.75 3.99 -19.85
CA ALA A 1008 24.07 4.63 -19.96
C ALA A 1008 25.12 3.76 -20.69
N GLY A 1009 24.79 2.52 -21.05
CA GLY A 1009 25.64 1.60 -21.80
C GLY A 1009 26.64 0.81 -20.96
N ALA A 1010 26.28 0.53 -19.70
CA ALA A 1010 26.98 -0.40 -18.82
C ALA A 1010 26.34 -1.79 -18.84
N ASN A 1011 27.13 -2.79 -18.46
CA ASN A 1011 26.65 -4.14 -18.14
C ASN A 1011 26.45 -4.25 -16.62
N VAL A 1012 25.25 -4.62 -16.19
CA VAL A 1012 24.87 -4.60 -14.77
C VAL A 1012 24.64 -6.00 -14.24
N GLN A 1013 25.37 -6.34 -13.19
CA GLN A 1013 25.16 -7.58 -12.43
C GLN A 1013 24.45 -7.26 -11.10
N LEU A 1014 23.26 -7.82 -10.91
CA LEU A 1014 22.60 -7.87 -9.60
C LEU A 1014 23.18 -9.03 -8.79
N VAL A 1015 23.49 -8.81 -7.52
CA VAL A 1015 23.96 -9.85 -6.59
C VAL A 1015 23.07 -9.88 -5.37
N LEU A 1016 22.24 -10.92 -5.24
CA LEU A 1016 21.31 -11.06 -4.13
C LEU A 1016 22.05 -11.54 -2.87
N ILE A 1017 21.79 -10.85 -1.75
CA ILE A 1017 22.36 -11.20 -0.46
C ILE A 1017 21.41 -12.13 0.28
N ARG A 1018 21.82 -13.40 0.38
CA ARG A 1018 21.11 -14.44 1.13
C ARG A 1018 21.65 -14.55 2.54
N ASN A 1019 20.76 -14.71 3.51
CA ASN A 1019 21.09 -14.63 4.93
C ASN A 1019 20.31 -15.62 5.83
N LYS A 1020 19.68 -16.66 5.27
CA LYS A 1020 18.94 -17.67 6.06
C LYS A 1020 19.89 -18.69 6.71
N THR A 1021 21.01 -19.03 6.06
CA THR A 1021 22.02 -19.94 6.63
C THR A 1021 23.44 -19.37 6.64
N GLU A 1022 24.31 -19.97 7.46
CA GLU A 1022 25.73 -19.59 7.51
C GLU A 1022 26.41 -19.82 6.15
N GLU A 1023 26.02 -20.89 5.46
CA GLU A 1023 26.47 -21.19 4.10
C GLU A 1023 25.96 -20.14 3.11
N ASP A 1024 24.71 -19.70 3.23
CA ASP A 1024 24.13 -18.64 2.38
C ASP A 1024 24.87 -17.31 2.55
N ILE A 1025 25.17 -16.93 3.80
CA ILE A 1025 25.93 -15.71 4.10
C ILE A 1025 27.32 -15.79 3.45
N LYS A 1026 28.02 -16.92 3.65
CA LYS A 1026 29.34 -17.14 3.07
C LYS A 1026 29.31 -17.08 1.55
N LYS A 1027 28.37 -17.79 0.91
CA LYS A 1027 28.18 -17.79 -0.54
C LYS A 1027 27.88 -16.38 -1.07
N SER A 1028 27.04 -15.61 -0.37
CA SER A 1028 26.71 -14.24 -0.75
C SER A 1028 27.90 -13.29 -0.67
N VAL A 1029 28.74 -13.43 0.36
CA VAL A 1029 30.00 -12.70 0.48
C VAL A 1029 30.95 -13.07 -0.67
N ASP A 1030 31.14 -14.37 -0.94
CA ASP A 1030 32.03 -14.84 -1.99
C ASP A 1030 31.57 -14.40 -3.40
N GLU A 1031 30.27 -14.45 -3.68
CA GLU A 1031 29.69 -13.99 -4.95
C GLU A 1031 29.82 -12.48 -5.14
N LEU A 1032 29.55 -11.69 -4.10
CA LEU A 1032 29.69 -10.24 -4.16
C LEU A 1032 31.16 -9.83 -4.28
N GLU A 1033 32.07 -10.46 -3.55
CA GLU A 1033 33.53 -10.27 -3.69
C GLU A 1033 33.96 -10.49 -5.16
N ALA A 1034 33.57 -11.62 -5.74
CA ALA A 1034 33.92 -11.97 -7.12
C ALA A 1034 33.33 -10.99 -8.15
N ALA A 1035 32.12 -10.46 -7.90
CA ALA A 1035 31.51 -9.45 -8.75
C ALA A 1035 32.25 -8.10 -8.65
N ILE A 1036 32.59 -7.65 -7.43
CA ILE A 1036 33.35 -6.42 -7.18
C ILE A 1036 34.73 -6.46 -7.86
N GLN A 1037 35.42 -7.61 -7.84
CA GLN A 1037 36.72 -7.78 -8.50
C GLN A 1037 36.65 -7.57 -10.03
N LYS A 1038 35.50 -7.81 -10.65
CA LYS A 1038 35.28 -7.63 -12.10
C LYS A 1038 34.70 -6.25 -12.45
N ALA A 1039 33.95 -5.67 -11.52
CA ALA A 1039 33.27 -4.39 -11.70
C ALA A 1039 34.24 -3.20 -11.67
N GLN A 1040 33.84 -2.11 -12.32
CA GLN A 1040 34.45 -0.79 -12.23
C GLN A 1040 33.62 0.14 -11.33
N ILE A 1041 32.33 -0.16 -11.16
CA ILE A 1041 31.38 0.64 -10.39
C ILE A 1041 30.62 -0.26 -9.41
N ILE A 1042 30.47 0.20 -8.17
CA ILE A 1042 29.49 -0.35 -7.22
C ILE A 1042 28.35 0.66 -7.06
N MET A 1043 27.11 0.20 -7.22
CA MET A 1043 25.90 1.02 -6.97
C MET A 1043 25.11 0.40 -5.81
N LEU A 1044 24.88 1.18 -4.75
CA LEU A 1044 24.00 0.82 -3.65
C LEU A 1044 22.61 1.45 -3.89
N PRO A 1045 21.56 0.63 -4.13
CA PRO A 1045 20.23 1.12 -4.46
C PRO A 1045 19.50 1.63 -3.21
N GLY A 1046 18.44 2.41 -3.44
CA GLY A 1046 17.47 2.77 -2.41
C GLY A 1046 16.56 1.61 -1.98
N GLY A 1047 15.75 1.86 -0.95
CA GLY A 1047 14.77 0.94 -0.38
C GLY A 1047 14.78 0.97 1.14
N PHE A 1048 14.34 -0.11 1.75
CA PHE A 1048 14.18 -0.26 3.20
C PHE A 1048 14.97 -1.49 3.65
N SER A 1049 16.31 -1.47 3.57
CA SER A 1049 17.11 -2.65 3.94
C SER A 1049 16.78 -3.11 5.35
N ALA A 1050 16.36 -4.37 5.51
CA ALA A 1050 15.83 -4.93 6.76
C ALA A 1050 14.68 -4.12 7.40
N GLY A 1051 13.92 -3.36 6.61
CA GLY A 1051 12.88 -2.45 7.11
C GLY A 1051 13.39 -1.20 7.81
N ASP A 1052 14.64 -0.80 7.53
CA ASP A 1052 15.37 0.29 8.21
C ASP A 1052 15.64 0.04 9.70
N GLU A 1053 15.58 -1.23 10.11
CA GLU A 1053 15.99 -1.70 11.43
C GLU A 1053 17.39 -2.34 11.40
N PRO A 1054 18.10 -2.47 12.54
CA PRO A 1054 17.76 -1.94 13.86
C PRO A 1054 18.32 -0.53 14.09
N GLU A 1055 17.47 0.43 14.43
CA GLU A 1055 17.88 1.81 14.79
C GLU A 1055 18.45 2.65 13.65
N GLY A 1056 17.86 2.56 12.46
CA GLY A 1056 18.13 3.50 11.38
C GLY A 1056 18.53 2.85 10.08
N SER A 1057 18.19 3.55 9.01
CA SER A 1057 18.24 3.08 7.63
C SER A 1057 19.66 2.79 7.13
N GLY A 1058 19.86 1.76 6.32
CA GLY A 1058 21.16 1.43 5.71
C GLY A 1058 22.18 0.72 6.62
N LYS A 1059 21.85 0.47 7.90
CA LYS A 1059 22.72 -0.26 8.84
C LYS A 1059 22.97 -1.71 8.44
N PHE A 1060 21.95 -2.39 7.94
CA PHE A 1060 22.09 -3.76 7.45
C PHE A 1060 23.12 -3.85 6.32
N ILE A 1061 23.01 -2.95 5.33
CA ILE A 1061 23.96 -2.83 4.22
C ILE A 1061 25.38 -2.57 4.73
N ALA A 1062 25.53 -1.58 5.62
CA ALA A 1062 26.83 -1.23 6.21
C ALA A 1062 27.45 -2.42 6.97
N THR A 1063 26.64 -3.20 7.68
CA THR A 1063 27.09 -4.39 8.43
C THR A 1063 27.63 -5.46 7.48
N VAL A 1064 26.92 -5.77 6.38
CA VAL A 1064 27.40 -6.73 5.38
C VAL A 1064 28.71 -6.26 4.75
N LEU A 1065 28.78 -5.00 4.32
CA LEU A 1065 29.97 -4.45 3.63
C LEU A 1065 31.18 -4.26 4.56
N ARG A 1066 31.00 -4.33 5.89
CA ARG A 1066 32.10 -4.37 6.87
C ARG A 1066 32.78 -5.74 6.96
N ASN A 1067 32.23 -6.78 6.33
CA ASN A 1067 32.90 -8.08 6.22
C ASN A 1067 34.33 -7.89 5.66
N PRO A 1068 35.38 -8.49 6.28
CA PRO A 1068 36.76 -8.26 5.87
C PRO A 1068 37.03 -8.47 4.37
N LYS A 1069 36.43 -9.50 3.75
CA LYS A 1069 36.60 -9.77 2.32
C LYS A 1069 36.00 -8.67 1.44
N LEU A 1070 34.79 -8.24 1.76
CA LEU A 1070 34.10 -7.18 1.00
C LEU A 1070 34.77 -5.84 1.20
N LYS A 1071 35.19 -5.53 2.43
CA LYS A 1071 35.99 -4.35 2.75
C LYS A 1071 37.27 -4.32 1.91
N ASP A 1072 38.03 -5.41 1.88
CA ASP A 1072 39.27 -5.49 1.10
C ASP A 1072 39.01 -5.34 -0.41
N ALA A 1073 37.93 -5.94 -0.93
CA ALA A 1073 37.54 -5.80 -2.33
C ALA A 1073 37.11 -4.37 -2.71
N ILE A 1074 36.40 -3.67 -1.82
CA ILE A 1074 36.03 -2.25 -1.99
C ILE A 1074 37.25 -1.36 -1.90
N THR A 1075 38.14 -1.60 -0.92
CA THR A 1075 39.40 -0.87 -0.80
C THR A 1075 40.26 -1.05 -2.05
N ASP A 1076 40.38 -2.27 -2.59
CA ASP A 1076 41.10 -2.49 -3.85
C ASP A 1076 40.45 -1.75 -5.03
N LEU A 1077 39.12 -1.80 -5.14
CA LEU A 1077 38.38 -1.08 -6.18
C LEU A 1077 38.72 0.42 -6.17
N LEU A 1078 38.62 1.05 -5.00
CA LEU A 1078 38.82 2.50 -4.86
C LEU A 1078 40.31 2.86 -4.93
N ASP A 1079 41.18 2.22 -4.13
CA ASP A 1079 42.56 2.67 -3.95
C ASP A 1079 43.48 2.22 -5.10
N ASN A 1080 43.25 1.05 -5.69
CA ASN A 1080 44.16 0.47 -6.68
C ASN A 1080 43.61 0.44 -8.11
N ARG A 1081 42.28 0.40 -8.28
CA ARG A 1081 41.64 0.26 -9.60
C ARG A 1081 40.90 1.50 -10.09
N GLU A 1082 40.99 2.60 -9.34
CA GLU A 1082 40.36 3.90 -9.67
C GLU A 1082 38.84 3.77 -9.89
N GLY A 1083 38.22 2.81 -9.21
CA GLY A 1083 36.79 2.52 -9.31
C GLY A 1083 35.92 3.65 -8.77
N LEU A 1084 34.65 3.60 -9.14
CA LEU A 1084 33.65 4.55 -8.65
C LEU A 1084 32.60 3.84 -7.78
N MET A 1085 31.98 4.60 -6.88
CA MET A 1085 30.86 4.10 -6.08
C MET A 1085 29.78 5.16 -5.95
N ILE A 1086 28.52 4.74 -6.00
CA ILE A 1086 27.35 5.61 -5.84
C ILE A 1086 26.35 4.96 -4.89
N GLY A 1087 25.69 5.78 -4.07
CA GLY A 1087 24.59 5.34 -3.22
C GLY A 1087 23.43 6.34 -3.26
N ILE A 1088 22.22 5.85 -3.49
CA ILE A 1088 21.02 6.70 -3.53
C ILE A 1088 20.05 6.28 -2.43
N CYS A 1089 19.50 7.25 -1.69
CA CYS A 1089 18.61 7.05 -0.54
C CYS A 1089 19.22 6.07 0.49
N ASN A 1090 18.75 4.82 0.54
CA ASN A 1090 19.29 3.77 1.42
C ASN A 1090 20.76 3.45 1.16
N GLY A 1091 21.18 3.54 -0.10
CA GLY A 1091 22.59 3.46 -0.47
C GLY A 1091 23.41 4.64 0.06
N PHE A 1092 22.86 5.86 0.06
CA PHE A 1092 23.54 7.02 0.62
C PHE A 1092 23.71 6.90 2.14
N GLN A 1093 22.66 6.49 2.84
CA GLN A 1093 22.69 6.20 4.27
C GLN A 1093 23.77 5.15 4.60
N ALA A 1094 23.84 4.05 3.84
CA ALA A 1094 24.87 3.04 4.01
C ALA A 1094 26.29 3.58 3.77
N LEU A 1095 26.51 4.39 2.73
CA LEU A 1095 27.81 4.99 2.44
C LEU A 1095 28.31 5.93 3.55
N VAL A 1096 27.41 6.73 4.12
CA VAL A 1096 27.71 7.58 5.29
C VAL A 1096 28.04 6.72 6.49
N LYS A 1097 27.22 5.71 6.81
CA LYS A 1097 27.45 4.81 7.95
C LYS A 1097 28.71 3.95 7.82
N LEU A 1098 29.20 3.71 6.61
CA LEU A 1098 30.48 3.06 6.34
C LEU A 1098 31.68 4.00 6.50
N GLY A 1099 31.46 5.32 6.51
CA GLY A 1099 32.50 6.34 6.44
C GLY A 1099 33.10 6.53 5.05
N LEU A 1100 32.58 5.83 4.03
CA LEU A 1100 32.95 6.07 2.63
C LEU A 1100 32.58 7.50 2.21
N LEU A 1101 31.47 8.02 2.75
CA LEU A 1101 31.17 9.44 2.69
C LEU A 1101 31.32 10.04 4.10
N PRO A 1102 32.02 11.17 4.26
CA PRO A 1102 32.74 11.94 3.22
C PRO A 1102 34.19 11.50 2.96
N TYR A 1103 34.69 10.42 3.57
CA TYR A 1103 36.14 10.18 3.69
C TYR A 1103 36.79 9.33 2.58
N GLY A 1104 36.01 8.68 1.72
CA GLY A 1104 36.50 7.80 0.65
C GLY A 1104 37.02 6.43 1.10
N ARG A 1105 36.92 6.09 2.39
CA ARG A 1105 37.38 4.80 2.95
C ARG A 1105 36.48 4.30 4.07
N ILE A 1106 36.37 2.98 4.22
CA ILE A 1106 35.57 2.38 5.29
C ILE A 1106 36.24 2.66 6.65
N LYS A 1107 35.55 3.39 7.54
CA LYS A 1107 35.94 3.64 8.93
C LYS A 1107 34.80 3.33 9.91
N THR A 1108 35.14 3.23 11.19
CA THR A 1108 34.13 3.27 12.25
C THR A 1108 33.79 4.72 12.51
N MET A 1109 32.50 5.02 12.60
CA MET A 1109 31.98 6.37 12.76
C MET A 1109 31.89 6.73 14.24
N ASP A 1110 32.10 8.00 14.58
CA ASP A 1110 32.06 8.55 15.93
C ASP A 1110 31.14 9.79 16.03
N LYS A 1111 30.95 10.32 17.24
CA LYS A 1111 29.99 11.40 17.51
C LYS A 1111 30.24 12.70 16.73
N ASP A 1112 31.46 12.89 16.20
CA ASP A 1112 31.86 14.11 15.50
C ASP A 1112 31.77 13.93 13.97
N ASP A 1113 31.26 12.80 13.49
CA ASP A 1113 31.01 12.50 12.08
C ASP A 1113 29.59 12.91 11.61
N PRO A 1114 29.37 13.06 10.29
CA PRO A 1114 28.02 13.26 9.75
C PRO A 1114 27.17 11.98 9.78
N THR A 1115 25.85 12.13 9.84
CA THR A 1115 24.88 11.04 9.63
C THR A 1115 23.62 11.53 8.92
N LEU A 1116 22.73 10.59 8.58
CA LEU A 1116 21.37 10.82 8.11
C LEU A 1116 20.40 10.26 9.16
N THR A 1117 19.37 11.02 9.51
CA THR A 1117 18.39 10.69 10.56
C THR A 1117 16.96 11.06 10.13
N PHE A 1118 15.99 10.85 11.02
CA PHE A 1118 14.57 11.14 10.81
C PHE A 1118 14.32 12.56 10.29
N ASN A 1119 13.42 12.66 9.32
CA ASN A 1119 12.89 13.94 8.83
C ASN A 1119 12.29 14.72 10.01
N THR A 1120 12.37 16.06 9.97
CA THR A 1120 11.79 16.91 11.02
C THR A 1120 10.27 16.74 11.17
N ILE A 1121 9.56 16.44 10.08
CA ILE A 1121 8.11 16.21 10.08
C ILE A 1121 7.69 14.87 10.75
N GLY A 1122 8.64 14.01 11.14
CA GLY A 1122 8.37 12.79 11.89
C GLY A 1122 7.72 11.64 11.11
N ARG A 1123 7.60 11.75 9.77
CA ARG A 1123 7.02 10.71 8.90
C ARG A 1123 7.77 10.54 7.59
N HIS A 1124 7.47 9.44 6.90
CA HIS A 1124 7.85 9.25 5.49
C HIS A 1124 7.24 10.36 4.63
N LEU A 1125 8.04 10.84 3.68
CA LEU A 1125 7.66 11.91 2.76
C LEU A 1125 8.07 11.54 1.33
N SER A 1126 7.08 11.59 0.42
CA SER A 1126 7.25 11.41 -1.02
C SER A 1126 6.66 12.60 -1.77
N GLN A 1127 7.51 13.31 -2.50
CA GLN A 1127 7.14 14.44 -3.37
C GLN A 1127 8.24 14.69 -4.41
N MET A 1128 7.98 15.59 -5.37
CA MET A 1128 9.02 16.15 -6.23
C MET A 1128 9.70 17.32 -5.53
N VAL A 1129 11.03 17.43 -5.67
CA VAL A 1129 11.81 18.55 -5.13
C VAL A 1129 12.78 19.07 -6.17
N ASP A 1130 13.08 20.35 -6.09
CA ASP A 1130 14.11 20.96 -6.90
C ASP A 1130 15.46 20.91 -6.18
N THR A 1131 16.48 20.46 -6.90
CA THR A 1131 17.85 20.38 -6.41
C THR A 1131 18.78 21.14 -7.34
N ARG A 1132 19.67 21.94 -6.77
CA ARG A 1132 20.68 22.71 -7.51
C ARG A 1132 22.05 22.04 -7.38
N ILE A 1133 22.79 21.95 -8.50
CA ILE A 1133 24.20 21.56 -8.50
C ILE A 1133 25.05 22.70 -7.94
N CYS A 1134 25.79 22.46 -6.85
CA CYS A 1134 26.70 23.44 -6.24
C CYS A 1134 28.19 23.08 -6.36
N SER A 1135 28.53 21.83 -6.72
CA SER A 1135 29.90 21.42 -7.01
C SER A 1135 29.93 20.51 -8.23
N VAL A 1136 30.98 20.61 -9.04
CA VAL A 1136 31.27 19.68 -10.16
C VAL A 1136 32.60 18.96 -9.98
N LYS A 1137 33.10 18.88 -8.75
CA LYS A 1137 34.41 18.30 -8.39
C LYS A 1137 34.39 16.76 -8.31
N SER A 1138 33.76 16.10 -9.28
CA SER A 1138 33.63 14.65 -9.33
C SER A 1138 33.49 14.14 -10.76
N PRO A 1139 34.00 12.93 -11.08
CA PRO A 1139 33.73 12.29 -12.37
C PRO A 1139 32.24 12.07 -12.63
N TRP A 1140 31.45 11.87 -11.57
CA TRP A 1140 29.99 11.71 -11.64
C TRP A 1140 29.27 12.95 -12.16
N LEU A 1141 29.90 14.12 -12.12
CA LEU A 1141 29.30 15.42 -12.42
C LEU A 1141 29.87 16.06 -13.70
N ALA A 1142 30.54 15.25 -14.54
CA ALA A 1142 31.17 15.71 -15.77
C ALA A 1142 30.18 16.30 -16.81
N ASN A 1143 28.91 15.87 -16.75
CA ASN A 1143 27.88 16.26 -17.73
C ASN A 1143 26.94 17.38 -17.25
N VAL A 1144 27.19 17.95 -16.06
CA VAL A 1144 26.40 19.04 -15.46
C VAL A 1144 27.31 20.22 -15.10
N ASN A 1145 26.71 21.37 -14.83
CA ASN A 1145 27.38 22.60 -14.40
C ASN A 1145 26.83 23.07 -13.05
N VAL A 1146 27.64 23.83 -12.31
CA VAL A 1146 27.17 24.55 -11.14
C VAL A 1146 26.03 25.48 -11.55
N GLY A 1147 24.95 25.47 -10.77
CA GLY A 1147 23.74 26.24 -11.04
C GLY A 1147 22.65 25.47 -11.79
N ASP A 1148 22.94 24.31 -12.38
CA ASP A 1148 21.91 23.47 -13.01
C ASP A 1148 20.90 23.03 -11.94
N ILE A 1149 19.59 23.17 -12.24
CA ILE A 1149 18.48 22.79 -11.36
C ILE A 1149 17.78 21.59 -11.96
N HIS A 1150 17.49 20.60 -11.12
CA HIS A 1150 16.79 19.39 -11.50
C HIS A 1150 15.65 19.08 -10.54
N THR A 1151 14.50 18.73 -11.10
CA THR A 1151 13.31 18.30 -10.36
C THR A 1151 13.35 16.79 -10.24
N VAL A 1152 13.51 16.28 -9.02
CA VAL A 1152 13.74 14.86 -8.77
C VAL A 1152 12.82 14.35 -7.65
N PRO A 1153 12.36 13.09 -7.70
CA PRO A 1153 11.52 12.54 -6.65
C PRO A 1153 12.33 12.21 -5.39
N ILE A 1154 11.74 12.48 -4.24
CA ILE A 1154 12.17 11.93 -2.94
C ILE A 1154 11.16 10.91 -2.44
N SER A 1155 11.62 9.98 -1.61
CA SER A 1155 10.77 9.05 -0.89
C SER A 1155 11.55 8.45 0.29
N HIS A 1156 11.50 9.10 1.46
CA HIS A 1156 12.24 8.65 2.64
C HIS A 1156 11.63 9.16 3.96
N GLY A 1157 11.76 8.36 5.03
CA GLY A 1157 11.50 8.80 6.42
C GLY A 1157 12.75 9.33 7.14
N GLU A 1158 13.94 8.94 6.69
CA GLU A 1158 15.22 9.26 7.35
C GLU A 1158 16.23 9.91 6.39
N GLY A 1159 15.85 11.02 5.77
CA GLY A 1159 16.71 11.72 4.80
C GLY A 1159 17.48 12.91 5.34
N ARG A 1160 17.35 13.23 6.63
CA ARG A 1160 17.86 14.48 7.20
C ARG A 1160 19.36 14.42 7.43
N PHE A 1161 20.14 15.17 6.64
CA PHE A 1161 21.58 15.28 6.81
C PHE A 1161 21.92 16.16 8.02
N VAL A 1162 22.70 15.61 8.96
CA VAL A 1162 23.15 16.31 10.18
C VAL A 1162 24.63 16.05 10.43
N ALA A 1163 25.34 17.09 10.89
CA ALA A 1163 26.75 17.04 11.20
C ALA A 1163 27.15 18.22 12.11
N PRO A 1164 28.29 18.15 12.83
CA PRO A 1164 28.86 19.32 13.48
C PRO A 1164 29.13 20.45 12.48
N VAL A 1165 29.04 21.70 12.93
CA VAL A 1165 29.18 22.89 12.08
C VAL A 1165 30.54 22.90 11.38
N GLU A 1166 31.61 22.54 12.09
CA GLU A 1166 32.97 22.49 11.57
C GLU A 1166 33.12 21.48 10.43
N VAL A 1167 32.41 20.36 10.51
CA VAL A 1167 32.38 19.34 9.45
C VAL A 1167 31.65 19.87 8.23
N ILE A 1168 30.51 20.57 8.40
CA ILE A 1168 29.77 21.19 7.30
C ILE A 1168 30.65 22.22 6.58
N GLU A 1169 31.35 23.08 7.34
CA GLU A 1169 32.28 24.06 6.77
C GLU A 1169 33.39 23.38 5.97
N GLU A 1170 33.97 22.29 6.47
CA GLU A 1170 34.99 21.51 5.76
C GLU A 1170 34.43 20.94 4.44
N LEU A 1171 33.22 20.37 4.45
CA LEU A 1171 32.58 19.83 3.25
C LEU A 1171 32.40 20.89 2.16
N PHE A 1172 31.88 22.07 2.51
CA PHE A 1172 31.75 23.18 1.56
C PHE A 1172 33.10 23.69 1.09
N ASN A 1173 34.09 23.80 1.99
CA ASN A 1173 35.43 24.27 1.64
C ASN A 1173 36.17 23.34 0.68
N ASN A 1174 35.94 22.04 0.81
CA ASN A 1174 36.53 21.02 -0.06
C ASN A 1174 35.74 20.81 -1.37
N GLY A 1175 34.57 21.44 -1.51
CA GLY A 1175 33.66 21.23 -2.65
C GLY A 1175 32.96 19.87 -2.63
N GLN A 1176 32.74 19.31 -1.44
CA GLN A 1176 32.15 17.98 -1.24
C GLN A 1176 30.64 17.99 -1.14
N VAL A 1177 30.00 19.15 -0.90
CA VAL A 1177 28.55 19.28 -1.10
C VAL A 1177 28.33 19.53 -2.58
N PHE A 1178 27.54 18.67 -3.25
CA PHE A 1178 27.34 18.80 -4.70
C PHE A 1178 25.90 19.12 -5.10
N THR A 1179 24.92 18.82 -4.23
CA THR A 1179 23.52 19.21 -4.42
C THR A 1179 22.94 19.83 -3.17
N GLN A 1180 22.12 20.86 -3.36
CA GLN A 1180 21.30 21.48 -2.31
C GLN A 1180 19.82 21.55 -2.73
N TYR A 1181 18.90 21.39 -1.77
CA TYR A 1181 17.48 21.67 -1.95
C TYR A 1181 17.26 23.18 -2.19
N VAL A 1182 16.39 23.53 -3.13
CA VAL A 1182 16.12 24.94 -3.49
C VAL A 1182 14.64 25.28 -3.51
N ASP A 1183 14.33 26.55 -3.30
CA ASP A 1183 13.01 27.12 -3.51
C ASP A 1183 12.68 27.32 -5.01
N THR A 1184 11.50 27.87 -5.29
CA THR A 1184 11.03 28.19 -6.65
C THR A 1184 11.87 29.24 -7.39
N ASP A 1185 12.70 30.01 -6.68
CA ASP A 1185 13.67 30.94 -7.26
C ASP A 1185 15.03 30.25 -7.57
N GLY A 1186 15.17 28.97 -7.24
CA GLY A 1186 16.42 28.23 -7.37
C GLY A 1186 17.45 28.55 -6.28
N LYS A 1187 17.02 29.15 -5.15
CA LYS A 1187 17.90 29.49 -4.03
C LYS A 1187 17.86 28.41 -2.96
N PRO A 1188 19.02 27.99 -2.42
CA PRO A 1188 19.07 27.07 -1.29
C PRO A 1188 18.25 27.58 -0.10
N THR A 1189 17.43 26.71 0.50
CA THR A 1189 16.51 27.09 1.56
C THR A 1189 16.41 26.04 2.67
N MET A 1190 16.19 26.48 3.91
CA MET A 1190 15.86 25.61 5.04
C MET A 1190 14.35 25.40 5.18
N GLU A 1191 13.54 26.14 4.43
CA GLU A 1191 12.10 26.15 4.57
C GLU A 1191 11.44 24.93 3.93
N SER A 1192 10.51 24.33 4.68
CA SER A 1192 9.58 23.33 4.17
C SER A 1192 8.50 24.03 3.31
N PRO A 1193 8.01 23.43 2.21
CA PRO A 1193 8.21 22.06 1.76
C PRO A 1193 9.44 21.83 0.86
N TYR A 1194 10.18 22.88 0.51
CA TYR A 1194 11.31 22.82 -0.43
C TYR A 1194 12.51 22.04 0.11
N ASN A 1195 12.84 22.24 1.39
CA ASN A 1195 13.72 21.35 2.16
C ASN A 1195 12.84 20.33 2.89
N PRO A 1196 12.64 19.15 2.31
CA PRO A 1196 11.60 18.21 2.72
C PRO A 1196 11.86 17.54 4.08
N ASN A 1197 13.14 17.43 4.46
CA ASN A 1197 13.57 16.62 5.60
C ASN A 1197 14.28 17.43 6.68
N GLY A 1198 14.51 18.73 6.44
CA GLY A 1198 15.21 19.61 7.37
C GLY A 1198 16.73 19.38 7.40
N SER A 1199 17.32 18.91 6.29
CA SER A 1199 18.76 18.74 6.15
C SER A 1199 19.49 20.05 6.36
N LEU A 1200 20.56 20.04 7.17
CA LEU A 1200 21.30 21.25 7.51
C LEU A 1200 21.94 21.87 6.25
N CYS A 1201 21.89 23.20 6.15
CA CYS A 1201 22.37 23.96 5.00
C CYS A 1201 21.78 23.48 3.65
N ALA A 1202 20.56 22.95 3.69
CA ALA A 1202 19.87 22.37 2.54
C ALA A 1202 20.66 21.25 1.81
N ILE A 1203 21.61 20.58 2.48
CA ILE A 1203 22.44 19.55 1.86
C ILE A 1203 21.57 18.36 1.41
N GLU A 1204 21.61 18.04 0.13
CA GLU A 1204 20.89 16.89 -0.44
C GLU A 1204 21.83 15.73 -0.78
N GLY A 1205 23.05 16.06 -1.22
CA GLY A 1205 24.05 15.08 -1.62
C GLY A 1205 25.48 15.56 -1.43
N ILE A 1206 26.36 14.59 -1.14
CA ILE A 1206 27.79 14.82 -0.86
C ILE A 1206 28.72 13.86 -1.63
N LEU A 1207 29.99 14.23 -1.67
CA LEU A 1207 31.10 13.52 -2.31
C LEU A 1207 32.13 13.04 -1.27
N SER A 1208 32.86 11.97 -1.61
CA SER A 1208 34.12 11.65 -0.92
C SER A 1208 35.17 12.73 -1.17
N ALA A 1209 36.18 12.81 -0.31
CA ALA A 1209 37.28 13.77 -0.43
C ALA A 1209 38.01 13.71 -1.78
N ASP A 1210 38.04 12.55 -2.43
CA ASP A 1210 38.61 12.35 -3.77
C ASP A 1210 37.58 12.47 -4.90
N GLY A 1211 36.29 12.63 -4.59
CA GLY A 1211 35.20 12.75 -5.56
C GLY A 1211 34.78 11.45 -6.26
N ARG A 1212 35.35 10.27 -5.94
CA ARG A 1212 35.01 8.99 -6.61
C ARG A 1212 33.77 8.31 -6.04
N VAL A 1213 33.42 8.62 -4.80
CA VAL A 1213 32.19 8.17 -4.15
C VAL A 1213 31.20 9.33 -4.09
N ILE A 1214 29.96 9.09 -4.51
CA ILE A 1214 28.87 10.07 -4.42
C ILE A 1214 27.67 9.46 -3.69
N GLY A 1215 26.97 10.27 -2.91
CA GLY A 1215 25.72 9.85 -2.28
C GLY A 1215 24.71 10.97 -2.17
N LYS A 1216 23.44 10.65 -2.35
CA LYS A 1216 22.32 11.61 -2.35
C LYS A 1216 20.99 10.97 -1.95
N MET A 1217 20.02 11.78 -1.50
CA MET A 1217 18.73 11.27 -1.03
C MET A 1217 17.68 11.12 -2.14
N ALA A 1218 17.57 12.11 -3.03
CA ALA A 1218 16.60 12.08 -4.11
C ALA A 1218 16.98 11.08 -5.21
N HIS A 1219 15.99 10.48 -5.84
CA HIS A 1219 16.14 9.32 -6.72
C HIS A 1219 16.38 9.70 -8.18
N SER A 1220 17.65 9.91 -8.56
CA SER A 1220 18.04 10.21 -9.94
C SER A 1220 17.80 9.05 -10.91
N GLU A 1221 17.67 7.82 -10.40
CA GLU A 1221 17.35 6.61 -11.18
C GLU A 1221 15.87 6.51 -11.55
N ARG A 1222 14.98 7.25 -10.86
CA ARG A 1222 13.52 7.26 -11.08
C ARG A 1222 13.10 8.30 -12.13
N GLN A 1223 13.82 8.31 -13.26
CA GLN A 1223 13.55 9.16 -14.42
C GLN A 1223 13.39 8.36 -15.71
N GLY A 1224 12.76 8.97 -16.71
CA GLY A 1224 12.71 8.44 -18.06
C GLY A 1224 11.71 9.15 -18.95
N GLU A 1225 11.62 8.70 -20.20
CA GLU A 1225 10.59 9.15 -21.12
C GLU A 1225 9.21 8.66 -20.69
N ASN A 1226 8.17 9.43 -21.00
CA ASN A 1226 6.78 9.10 -20.72
C ASN A 1226 6.43 8.93 -19.22
N ARG A 1227 7.27 9.42 -18.30
CA ARG A 1227 6.96 9.49 -16.87
C ARG A 1227 6.66 10.91 -16.45
N ASN A 1228 5.90 11.06 -15.36
CA ASN A 1228 5.63 12.34 -14.70
C ASN A 1228 5.19 13.46 -15.66
N LYS A 1229 4.24 13.19 -16.58
CA LYS A 1229 3.77 14.15 -17.61
C LYS A 1229 3.25 15.46 -17.03
N ASN A 1230 2.85 15.46 -15.76
CA ASN A 1230 2.33 16.62 -15.03
C ASN A 1230 3.40 17.33 -14.17
N ILE A 1231 4.68 16.97 -14.27
CA ILE A 1231 5.79 17.62 -13.57
C ILE A 1231 6.64 18.39 -14.59
N TYR A 1232 6.92 19.65 -14.29
CA TYR A 1232 7.63 20.56 -15.18
C TYR A 1232 9.04 20.83 -14.63
N GLY A 1233 10.06 20.27 -15.28
CA GLY A 1233 11.45 20.46 -14.89
C GLY A 1233 12.38 19.47 -15.60
N GLU A 1234 13.68 19.76 -15.62
CA GLU A 1234 14.68 18.78 -16.05
C GLU A 1234 14.87 17.75 -14.95
N MET A 1235 14.78 16.46 -15.28
CA MET A 1235 14.89 15.37 -14.28
C MET A 1235 16.23 14.64 -14.39
N ASP A 1236 16.87 14.67 -15.56
CA ASP A 1236 18.06 13.87 -15.82
C ASP A 1236 19.34 14.61 -15.42
N GLN A 1237 19.89 14.21 -14.27
CA GLN A 1237 21.16 14.71 -13.75
C GLN A 1237 22.39 14.13 -14.46
N LYS A 1238 22.21 13.20 -15.41
CA LYS A 1238 23.26 12.59 -16.25
C LYS A 1238 24.41 11.92 -15.49
N ILE A 1239 24.18 11.57 -14.21
CA ILE A 1239 25.20 11.02 -13.32
C ILE A 1239 25.61 9.62 -13.74
N PHE A 1240 24.68 8.81 -14.22
CA PHE A 1240 24.94 7.44 -14.67
C PHE A 1240 25.79 7.43 -15.95
N GLU A 1241 25.44 8.27 -16.93
CA GLU A 1241 26.23 8.45 -18.15
C GLU A 1241 27.64 8.97 -17.85
N ALA A 1242 27.77 9.91 -16.90
CA ALA A 1242 29.07 10.45 -16.50
C ALA A 1242 29.96 9.36 -15.88
N GLY A 1243 29.41 8.57 -14.94
CA GLY A 1243 30.13 7.46 -14.31
C GLY A 1243 30.57 6.39 -15.30
N VAL A 1244 29.73 6.04 -16.28
CA VAL A 1244 30.11 5.06 -17.33
C VAL A 1244 31.16 5.64 -18.28
N LYS A 1245 31.03 6.92 -18.68
CA LYS A 1245 31.98 7.58 -19.59
C LYS A 1245 33.38 7.71 -19.00
N TYR A 1246 33.50 7.84 -17.68
CA TYR A 1246 34.79 7.90 -16.99
C TYR A 1246 35.71 6.71 -17.36
N PHE A 1247 35.15 5.52 -17.55
CA PHE A 1247 35.89 4.31 -17.95
C PHE A 1247 35.98 4.09 -19.46
N LYS A 1248 35.33 4.93 -20.28
CA LYS A 1248 35.34 4.85 -21.76
C LYS A 1248 36.25 5.91 -22.42
N GLY A 1249 37.11 6.57 -21.64
CA GLY A 1249 38.01 7.62 -22.14
C GLY A 1249 37.32 8.99 -22.32
N GLY A 1250 36.18 9.22 -21.66
CA GLY A 1250 35.59 10.55 -21.52
C GLY A 1250 36.56 11.51 -20.84
N LYS A 1251 36.66 12.74 -21.36
CA LYS A 1251 37.46 13.82 -20.78
C LYS A 1251 36.61 14.72 -19.91
#